data_AF-A0A554MTX8-F1
#
_entry.id   AF-A0A554MTX8-F1
#
_cell.length_a   1.000
_cell.length_b   1.000
_cell.length_c   1.000
_cell.angle_alpha   90.00
_cell.angle_beta   90.00
_cell.angle_gamma   90.00
#
_symmetry.space_group_name_H-M   'P 1'
#
loop_
_entity.id
_entity.type
_entity.pdbx_description
1 polymer ?
#
loop_
_entity_poly.entity_id
_entity_poly.type
_entity_poly.pdbx_seq_one_letter_code
_entity_poly.pdbx_strand_id
1 'polypeptide(L)'
;MRWVTRRRVLQSGLLIGSTVMTERVASQTGAGAVEWPTFSFDRRNSGRSPAVGPTSSVSAAWRHETGGPVATTPVVASGFVYVGSDDGTLYALDAISGERQWSVETGSRVRSSPTFRDGTIYFGSDDGAVRAVDASGGDVTWTTATDDNVSSSPVVADGTVYVGSEDGRLYAMAAGDGEVGWTVDTGSPITSSPAVAGGTVYVGSADTHLYAIDITTGEVTWRVETGDGIASSPAVVDSTVYVGSGDGYLYALDTGTGEQRWRFRTDGLVGTSPTVANSTVYVANGLFSRRLYAVEAETGNERWMVETDGAVQSSPAVADGLVYFGSGDRHVYAVDADTGNTQWSFETSDLVASSPAVVDGAVYVGSNDGSLYALTDDKIPARVGTGGPGLRELAPVVLGVLGLGGGSAWLLRRRRTDRGQSRPDILDDDGDADGSDTPVPEVEASDRTATDSSADTTATSTSDRARPASQPTADRFPGAPSVSVDYGYLTDREIIGSGGNADVVRATLPTDAGDQTIAVKEPRVAGTIRSDDVERMLSEAEVWSKIDDHDHIVRVLDYAAEPLPWIAMEYMDGGTLAERAGTLDLPQALWAALCITRGVRHAHRKGVAHLDLKPENVLFRESDDGWDVPKVADWGLSRYLLDHSNSVEGLTPQYAAPEQFDEETPTDDITDIYQLGVVFYELLTGQPPFEGRPAEVMQSVLEAEPTPPSEIADLPQDVDQVLLRALATDRSERYDDIVYLRDGLKRLYHDQW
;
A
#
# COMPACT_ATOMS: atom_id res chain seq x y z
N MET A 1 36.33 -63.02 -59.08
CA MET A 1 35.61 -64.32 -59.08
C MET A 1 34.50 -64.20 -58.04
N ARG A 2 33.27 -63.95 -58.46
CA ARG A 2 32.26 -64.94 -58.90
C ARG A 2 31.72 -65.81 -57.75
N TRP A 3 30.42 -65.62 -57.46
CA TRP A 3 29.40 -66.65 -57.20
C TRP A 3 29.53 -67.49 -55.91
N VAL A 4 28.50 -67.96 -55.21
CA VAL A 4 27.05 -67.74 -55.20
C VAL A 4 26.45 -68.54 -54.01
N THR A 5 25.28 -68.11 -53.53
CA THR A 5 24.17 -68.88 -52.91
C THR A 5 24.43 -70.06 -51.94
N ARG A 6 23.68 -70.09 -50.83
CA ARG A 6 22.39 -70.84 -50.74
C ARG A 6 21.58 -70.51 -49.47
N ARG A 7 20.26 -70.39 -49.69
CA ARG A 7 19.15 -70.18 -48.74
C ARG A 7 18.82 -71.45 -47.91
N ARG A 8 18.30 -71.24 -46.69
CA ARG A 8 17.06 -71.83 -46.08
C ARG A 8 16.90 -71.23 -44.67
N VAL A 9 16.03 -70.24 -44.44
CA VAL A 9 14.60 -70.29 -44.02
C VAL A 9 14.35 -71.08 -42.72
N LEU A 10 14.07 -70.35 -41.62
CA LEU A 10 12.85 -70.47 -40.80
C LEU A 10 12.74 -69.34 -39.75
N GLN A 11 11.65 -68.56 -39.89
CA GLN A 11 10.83 -67.76 -38.96
C GLN A 11 11.48 -67.05 -37.74
N SER A 12 11.51 -65.71 -37.72
CA SER A 12 10.49 -64.75 -37.20
C SER A 12 10.48 -64.69 -35.66
N GLY A 13 10.73 -63.57 -34.97
CA GLY A 13 10.99 -62.19 -35.38
C GLY A 13 11.28 -61.28 -34.18
N LEU A 14 11.54 -60.01 -34.52
CA LEU A 14 11.79 -58.82 -33.70
C LEU A 14 13.19 -58.66 -33.09
N LEU A 15 14.01 -57.84 -33.76
CA LEU A 15 15.21 -57.22 -33.20
C LEU A 15 15.36 -55.78 -33.70
N ILE A 16 15.56 -54.93 -32.70
CA ILE A 16 16.19 -53.61 -32.62
C ILE A 16 17.27 -53.38 -33.68
N GLY A 17 17.40 -52.13 -34.16
CA GLY A 17 18.70 -51.66 -34.66
C GLY A 17 18.67 -50.50 -35.65
N SER A 18 18.83 -49.28 -35.10
CA SER A 18 19.67 -48.17 -35.59
C SER A 18 19.74 -47.85 -37.09
N THR A 19 19.50 -46.59 -37.45
CA THR A 19 20.23 -45.96 -38.56
C THR A 19 20.56 -44.51 -38.25
N VAL A 20 21.78 -44.16 -38.64
CA VAL A 20 22.54 -42.95 -38.40
C VAL A 20 21.98 -41.74 -39.17
N MET A 21 22.19 -40.59 -38.56
CA MET A 21 21.87 -39.23 -38.99
C MET A 21 22.32 -38.89 -40.42
N THR A 22 21.47 -38.12 -41.09
CA THR A 22 21.88 -37.12 -42.09
C THR A 22 21.20 -35.81 -41.73
N GLU A 23 22.03 -34.80 -41.43
CA GLU A 23 21.61 -33.42 -41.22
C GLU A 23 20.81 -32.90 -42.41
N ARG A 24 19.56 -32.51 -42.15
CA ARG A 24 18.93 -31.42 -42.87
C ARG A 24 19.01 -30.21 -41.95
N VAL A 25 19.72 -29.18 -42.41
CA VAL A 25 19.58 -27.82 -41.89
C VAL A 25 18.11 -27.44 -42.08
N ALA A 26 17.33 -27.55 -41.01
CA ALA A 26 16.00 -26.98 -40.94
C ALA A 26 16.16 -25.51 -40.55
N SER A 27 15.73 -24.63 -41.43
CA SER A 27 15.57 -23.20 -41.18
C SER A 27 14.77 -22.99 -39.90
N GLN A 28 15.36 -22.27 -38.92
CA GLN A 28 14.61 -21.69 -37.82
C GLN A 28 13.67 -20.62 -38.38
N THR A 29 12.40 -20.98 -38.52
CA THR A 29 11.28 -20.02 -38.51
C THR A 29 10.23 -20.62 -37.60
N GLY A 30 10.37 -20.34 -36.31
CA GLY A 30 9.39 -20.63 -35.27
C GLY A 30 9.55 -19.53 -34.22
N ALA A 31 9.10 -18.32 -34.54
CA ALA A 31 8.91 -17.31 -33.51
C ALA A 31 7.79 -17.83 -32.59
N GLY A 32 8.11 -18.06 -31.33
CA GLY A 32 7.10 -18.31 -30.31
C GLY A 32 6.20 -17.08 -30.15
N ALA A 33 4.98 -17.28 -29.65
CA ALA A 33 4.08 -16.19 -29.31
C ALA A 33 4.74 -15.28 -28.25
N VAL A 34 4.57 -13.96 -28.38
CA VAL A 34 5.12 -12.98 -27.43
C VAL A 34 4.28 -13.02 -26.15
N GLU A 35 4.90 -12.82 -24.99
CA GLU A 35 4.23 -12.68 -23.70
C GLU A 35 4.48 -11.28 -23.14
N TRP A 36 3.58 -10.78 -22.29
CA TRP A 36 3.73 -9.58 -21.49
C TRP A 36 3.66 -9.97 -20.00
N PRO A 37 4.76 -10.49 -19.41
CA PRO A 37 4.72 -11.21 -18.14
C PRO A 37 4.69 -10.32 -16.89
N THR A 38 4.92 -9.01 -16.99
CA THR A 38 5.07 -8.12 -15.82
C THR A 38 4.68 -6.69 -16.18
N PHE A 39 4.54 -5.83 -15.18
CA PHE A 39 4.44 -4.38 -15.36
C PHE A 39 5.50 -3.87 -16.34
N SER A 40 5.09 -3.00 -17.27
CA SER A 40 5.98 -2.39 -18.27
C SER A 40 6.86 -3.41 -19.04
N PHE A 41 6.26 -4.54 -19.40
CA PHE A 41 6.76 -5.63 -20.25
C PHE A 41 7.87 -6.52 -19.68
N ASP A 42 8.91 -5.94 -19.09
CA ASP A 42 10.07 -6.69 -18.61
C ASP A 42 10.55 -6.21 -17.24
N ARG A 43 11.48 -6.96 -16.63
CA ARG A 43 12.03 -6.63 -15.31
C ARG A 43 12.75 -5.27 -15.22
N ARG A 44 13.04 -4.63 -16.35
CA ARG A 44 13.68 -3.32 -16.41
C ARG A 44 12.65 -2.20 -16.62
N ASN A 45 11.36 -2.54 -16.63
CA ASN A 45 10.23 -1.67 -16.91
C ASN A 45 10.37 -0.90 -18.24
N SER A 46 10.89 -1.54 -19.29
CA SER A 46 11.19 -0.84 -20.55
C SER A 46 9.95 -0.34 -21.29
N GLY A 47 8.79 -0.96 -21.08
CA GLY A 47 7.51 -0.63 -21.73
C GLY A 47 7.43 -0.99 -23.21
N ARG A 48 8.43 -1.71 -23.73
CA ARG A 48 8.57 -2.03 -25.16
C ARG A 48 8.33 -3.51 -25.44
N SER A 49 7.24 -3.82 -26.13
CA SER A 49 6.96 -5.15 -26.65
C SER A 49 7.54 -5.35 -28.06
N PRO A 50 8.13 -6.51 -28.38
CA PRO A 50 8.53 -6.88 -29.73
C PRO A 50 7.34 -7.37 -30.58
N ALA A 51 6.14 -7.48 -30.00
CA ALA A 51 4.95 -7.89 -30.71
C ALA A 51 4.51 -6.84 -31.74
N VAL A 52 3.61 -7.27 -32.62
CA VAL A 52 2.81 -6.38 -33.46
C VAL A 52 1.52 -6.07 -32.71
N GLY A 53 1.16 -4.81 -32.58
CA GLY A 53 -0.14 -4.39 -32.05
C GLY A 53 -1.13 -4.04 -33.16
N PRO A 54 -2.39 -3.75 -32.84
CA PRO A 54 -3.39 -3.33 -33.81
C PRO A 54 -3.07 -1.95 -34.37
N THR A 55 -3.16 -1.80 -35.69
CA THR A 55 -2.61 -0.64 -36.42
C THR A 55 -3.66 0.32 -36.97
N SER A 56 -4.92 -0.13 -37.16
CA SER A 56 -6.00 0.72 -37.64
C SER A 56 -7.38 0.11 -37.40
N SER A 57 -8.45 0.92 -37.31
CA SER A 57 -9.85 0.44 -37.25
C SER A 57 -10.11 -0.62 -36.15
N VAL A 58 -9.81 -0.26 -34.90
CA VAL A 58 -9.92 -1.17 -33.75
C VAL A 58 -11.35 -1.35 -33.25
N SER A 59 -11.65 -2.55 -32.75
CA SER A 59 -12.86 -2.86 -32.00
C SER A 59 -12.53 -3.75 -30.78
N ALA A 60 -13.43 -3.77 -29.80
CA ALA A 60 -13.32 -4.70 -28.68
C ALA A 60 -13.64 -6.13 -29.17
N ALA A 61 -12.63 -7.00 -29.15
CA ALA A 61 -12.81 -8.42 -29.40
C ALA A 61 -13.69 -9.05 -28.31
N TRP A 62 -13.44 -8.62 -27.07
CA TRP A 62 -14.26 -8.92 -25.90
C TRP A 62 -14.10 -7.81 -24.86
N ARG A 63 -15.05 -7.79 -23.91
CA ARG A 63 -15.06 -6.96 -22.70
C ARG A 63 -15.45 -7.85 -21.52
N HIS A 64 -14.70 -7.76 -20.43
CA HIS A 64 -15.00 -8.45 -19.18
C HIS A 64 -15.30 -7.41 -18.10
N GLU A 65 -16.45 -7.52 -17.42
CA GLU A 65 -16.84 -6.64 -16.32
C GLU A 65 -16.38 -7.24 -14.98
N THR A 66 -15.63 -6.45 -14.20
CA THR A 66 -15.24 -6.72 -12.81
C THR A 66 -16.22 -6.04 -11.84
N GLY A 67 -16.04 -6.22 -10.54
CA GLY A 67 -16.87 -5.59 -9.51
C GLY A 67 -16.51 -4.12 -9.22
N GLY A 68 -15.37 -3.64 -9.74
CA GLY A 68 -14.85 -2.30 -9.49
C GLY A 68 -13.80 -1.90 -10.53
N PRO A 69 -13.27 -0.67 -10.47
CA PRO A 69 -12.28 -0.14 -11.42
C PRO A 69 -11.12 -1.08 -11.71
N VAL A 70 -10.62 -1.04 -12.96
CA VAL A 70 -9.43 -1.78 -13.39
C VAL A 70 -8.33 -0.79 -13.76
N ALA A 71 -7.54 -0.38 -12.77
CA ALA A 71 -6.45 0.59 -12.95
C ALA A 71 -5.06 -0.05 -13.12
N THR A 72 -4.93 -1.36 -12.91
CA THR A 72 -3.65 -2.09 -13.02
C THR A 72 -3.29 -2.42 -14.46
N THR A 73 -2.00 -2.66 -14.74
CA THR A 73 -1.54 -3.16 -16.06
C THR A 73 -1.93 -4.63 -16.18
N PRO A 74 -2.64 -5.06 -17.24
CA PRO A 74 -2.91 -6.48 -17.47
C PRO A 74 -1.62 -7.23 -17.82
N VAL A 75 -1.43 -8.43 -17.27
CA VAL A 75 -0.34 -9.34 -17.65
C VAL A 75 -0.85 -10.44 -18.54
N VAL A 76 -0.18 -10.67 -19.67
CA VAL A 76 -0.60 -11.63 -20.69
C VAL A 76 0.45 -12.72 -20.81
N ALA A 77 0.17 -13.90 -20.27
CA ALA A 77 1.10 -15.01 -20.26
C ALA A 77 0.39 -16.37 -20.21
N SER A 78 1.00 -17.40 -20.79
CA SER A 78 0.47 -18.76 -20.87
C SER A 78 -0.97 -18.87 -21.41
N GLY A 79 -1.38 -17.96 -22.30
CA GLY A 79 -2.74 -17.91 -22.86
C GLY A 79 -3.80 -17.23 -21.98
N PHE A 80 -3.41 -16.65 -20.85
CA PHE A 80 -4.31 -15.94 -19.94
C PHE A 80 -3.98 -14.45 -19.87
N VAL A 81 -4.96 -13.67 -19.42
CA VAL A 81 -4.81 -12.28 -18.98
C VAL A 81 -5.05 -12.25 -17.47
N TYR A 82 -4.08 -11.76 -16.72
CA TYR A 82 -4.14 -11.57 -15.28
C TYR A 82 -4.27 -10.08 -14.96
N VAL A 83 -5.23 -9.70 -14.13
CA VAL A 83 -5.47 -8.28 -13.81
C VAL A 83 -6.06 -8.11 -12.42
N GLY A 84 -5.60 -7.09 -11.70
CA GLY A 84 -6.15 -6.67 -10.40
C GLY A 84 -7.23 -5.61 -10.56
N SER A 85 -8.23 -5.65 -9.69
CA SER A 85 -9.32 -4.66 -9.63
C SER A 85 -9.48 -4.05 -8.23
N ASP A 86 -10.03 -2.84 -8.20
CA ASP A 86 -10.40 -2.12 -6.99
C ASP A 86 -11.56 -2.79 -6.22
N ASP A 87 -12.19 -3.84 -6.78
CA ASP A 87 -13.10 -4.71 -6.02
C ASP A 87 -12.39 -5.67 -5.05
N GLY A 88 -11.06 -5.63 -5.01
CA GLY A 88 -10.25 -6.52 -4.18
C GLY A 88 -10.10 -7.92 -4.76
N THR A 89 -10.10 -8.06 -6.08
CA THR A 89 -9.94 -9.36 -6.73
C THR A 89 -8.84 -9.34 -7.81
N LEU A 90 -8.00 -10.37 -7.82
CA LEU A 90 -7.16 -10.73 -8.95
C LEU A 90 -7.95 -11.68 -9.87
N TYR A 91 -8.07 -11.33 -11.14
CA TYR A 91 -8.77 -12.12 -12.15
C TYR A 91 -7.78 -12.83 -13.07
N ALA A 92 -8.10 -14.06 -13.48
CA ALA A 92 -7.48 -14.74 -14.60
C ALA A 92 -8.52 -15.05 -15.68
N LEU A 93 -8.33 -14.46 -16.86
CA LEU A 93 -9.23 -14.59 -18.00
C LEU A 93 -8.52 -15.33 -19.13
N ASP A 94 -9.26 -16.11 -19.92
CA ASP A 94 -8.74 -16.62 -21.20
C ASP A 94 -8.48 -15.45 -22.14
N ALA A 95 -7.26 -15.35 -22.68
CA ALA A 95 -6.84 -14.17 -23.45
C ALA A 95 -7.63 -13.98 -24.75
N ILE A 96 -8.20 -15.05 -25.30
CA ILE A 96 -8.89 -15.02 -26.60
C ILE A 96 -10.37 -14.68 -26.42
N SER A 97 -11.02 -15.26 -25.41
CA SER A 97 -12.47 -15.15 -25.19
C SER A 97 -12.87 -14.14 -24.12
N GLY A 98 -11.96 -13.79 -23.21
CA GLY A 98 -12.27 -12.97 -22.03
C GLY A 98 -13.07 -13.73 -20.96
N GLU A 99 -13.25 -15.04 -21.09
CA GLU A 99 -13.96 -15.85 -20.10
C GLU A 99 -13.09 -16.03 -18.84
N ARG A 100 -13.66 -15.70 -17.67
CA ARG A 100 -12.99 -15.90 -16.38
C ARG A 100 -12.78 -17.39 -16.11
N GLN A 101 -11.52 -17.74 -15.85
CA GLN A 101 -11.09 -19.10 -15.53
C GLN A 101 -11.07 -19.31 -14.02
N TRP A 102 -10.49 -18.35 -13.31
CA TRP A 102 -10.46 -18.30 -11.86
C TRP A 102 -10.27 -16.86 -11.38
N SER A 103 -10.45 -16.64 -10.07
CA SER A 103 -10.17 -15.37 -9.41
C SER A 103 -9.75 -15.61 -7.96
N VAL A 104 -9.00 -14.66 -7.39
CA VAL A 104 -8.54 -14.65 -6.00
C VAL A 104 -8.99 -13.37 -5.32
N GLU A 105 -9.83 -13.49 -4.30
CA GLU A 105 -10.30 -12.38 -3.49
C GLU A 105 -9.26 -12.02 -2.40
N THR A 106 -9.04 -10.73 -2.18
CA THR A 106 -8.18 -10.15 -1.15
C THR A 106 -8.99 -9.35 -0.14
N GLY A 107 -8.34 -8.86 0.93
CA GLY A 107 -9.03 -8.07 1.97
C GLY A 107 -9.32 -6.62 1.56
N SER A 108 -8.72 -6.15 0.46
CA SER A 108 -8.84 -4.78 -0.06
C SER A 108 -8.39 -4.75 -1.53
N ARG A 109 -8.41 -3.56 -2.15
CA ARG A 109 -8.15 -3.29 -3.58
C ARG A 109 -6.86 -3.93 -4.09
N VAL A 110 -6.87 -4.46 -5.32
CA VAL A 110 -5.68 -4.98 -5.99
C VAL A 110 -5.17 -3.94 -6.99
N ARG A 111 -4.31 -3.04 -6.52
CA ARG A 111 -3.73 -1.93 -7.31
C ARG A 111 -2.29 -2.17 -7.78
N SER A 112 -1.70 -3.27 -7.37
CA SER A 112 -0.44 -3.78 -7.89
C SER A 112 -0.68 -4.52 -9.20
N SER A 113 0.07 -4.20 -10.26
CA SER A 113 0.02 -5.01 -11.48
C SER A 113 0.64 -6.38 -11.20
N PRO A 114 0.00 -7.50 -11.57
CA PRO A 114 0.54 -8.83 -11.30
C PRO A 114 1.84 -9.07 -12.08
N THR A 115 2.62 -10.06 -11.65
CA THR A 115 3.81 -10.54 -12.36
C THR A 115 3.77 -12.05 -12.51
N PHE A 116 3.80 -12.53 -13.74
CA PHE A 116 3.90 -13.94 -14.09
C PHE A 116 5.37 -14.37 -14.22
N ARG A 117 5.74 -15.40 -13.48
CA ARG A 117 7.05 -16.04 -13.61
C ARG A 117 6.95 -17.53 -13.35
N ASP A 118 7.41 -18.33 -14.30
CA ASP A 118 7.58 -19.79 -14.15
C ASP A 118 6.32 -20.51 -13.61
N GLY A 119 5.13 -20.09 -14.06
CA GLY A 119 3.84 -20.67 -13.65
C GLY A 119 3.26 -20.10 -12.35
N THR A 120 3.87 -19.08 -11.78
CA THR A 120 3.40 -18.40 -10.56
C THR A 120 3.08 -16.93 -10.86
N ILE A 121 1.99 -16.42 -10.28
CA ILE A 121 1.60 -15.01 -10.27
C ILE A 121 1.98 -14.39 -8.92
N TYR A 122 2.69 -13.27 -8.94
CA TYR A 122 3.01 -12.48 -7.76
C TYR A 122 2.27 -11.13 -7.84
N PHE A 123 1.63 -10.70 -6.75
CA PHE A 123 0.95 -9.41 -6.71
C PHE A 123 0.80 -8.88 -5.28
N GLY A 124 0.70 -7.57 -5.15
CA GLY A 124 0.36 -6.87 -3.91
C GLY A 124 -1.10 -6.40 -3.86
N SER A 125 -1.58 -6.07 -2.67
CA SER A 125 -2.89 -5.44 -2.48
C SER A 125 -2.90 -4.45 -1.31
N ASP A 126 -3.93 -3.61 -1.30
CA ASP A 126 -4.16 -2.56 -0.29
C ASP A 126 -4.57 -3.13 1.09
N ASP A 127 -4.58 -4.46 1.25
CA ASP A 127 -4.71 -5.13 2.55
C ASP A 127 -3.35 -5.37 3.24
N GLY A 128 -2.27 -4.87 2.64
CA GLY A 128 -0.92 -4.96 3.19
C GLY A 128 -0.34 -6.36 3.07
N ALA A 129 -0.53 -7.00 1.91
CA ALA A 129 0.03 -8.31 1.67
C ALA A 129 0.51 -8.50 0.23
N VAL A 130 1.59 -9.26 0.11
CA VAL A 130 2.13 -9.80 -1.14
C VAL A 130 1.76 -11.26 -1.21
N ARG A 131 1.25 -11.72 -2.35
CA ARG A 131 0.81 -13.10 -2.56
C ARG A 131 1.52 -13.72 -3.77
N ALA A 132 1.79 -15.00 -3.66
CA ALA A 132 2.08 -15.86 -4.79
C ALA A 132 0.93 -16.83 -5.04
N VAL A 133 0.57 -17.00 -6.30
CA VAL A 133 -0.57 -17.79 -6.74
C VAL A 133 -0.16 -18.69 -7.90
N ASP A 134 -0.57 -19.96 -7.86
CA ASP A 134 -0.41 -20.87 -8.99
C ASP A 134 -1.23 -20.38 -10.19
N ALA A 135 -0.56 -20.14 -11.31
CA ALA A 135 -1.18 -19.53 -12.48
C ALA A 135 -2.21 -20.44 -13.18
N SER A 136 -2.20 -21.75 -12.90
CA SER A 136 -3.09 -22.72 -13.55
C SER A 136 -4.46 -22.83 -12.86
N GLY A 137 -4.51 -22.61 -11.55
CA GLY A 137 -5.73 -22.81 -10.75
C GLY A 137 -6.14 -21.66 -9.84
N GLY A 138 -5.27 -20.68 -9.60
CA GLY A 138 -5.55 -19.59 -8.66
C GLY A 138 -5.30 -19.95 -7.20
N ASP A 139 -4.64 -21.07 -6.91
CA ASP A 139 -4.32 -21.48 -5.54
C ASP A 139 -3.19 -20.59 -4.97
N VAL A 140 -3.46 -19.91 -3.85
CA VAL A 140 -2.44 -19.12 -3.15
C VAL A 140 -1.39 -20.06 -2.54
N THR A 141 -0.14 -19.96 -3.00
CA THR A 141 0.98 -20.77 -2.50
C THR A 141 1.60 -20.19 -1.24
N TRP A 142 1.70 -18.86 -1.16
CA TRP A 142 2.16 -18.16 0.05
C TRP A 142 1.62 -16.73 0.09
N THR A 143 1.59 -16.16 1.30
CA THR A 143 1.23 -14.77 1.58
C THR A 143 2.24 -14.20 2.57
N THR A 144 2.79 -13.03 2.27
CA THR A 144 3.68 -12.28 3.16
C THR A 144 3.03 -10.94 3.48
N ALA A 145 2.87 -10.62 4.76
CA ALA A 145 2.31 -9.36 5.21
C ALA A 145 3.36 -8.23 5.16
N THR A 146 2.91 -7.04 4.81
CA THR A 146 3.62 -5.75 4.94
C THR A 146 2.86 -4.87 5.92
N ASP A 147 3.49 -3.81 6.42
CA ASP A 147 2.88 -2.96 7.44
C ASP A 147 1.89 -1.92 6.85
N ASP A 148 1.89 -1.75 5.52
CA ASP A 148 0.98 -0.86 4.79
C ASP A 148 0.64 -1.40 3.38
N ASN A 149 -0.19 -0.68 2.62
CA ASN A 149 -0.63 -1.00 1.26
C ASN A 149 0.53 -1.41 0.34
N VAL A 150 0.28 -2.42 -0.50
CA VAL A 150 1.21 -2.82 -1.56
C VAL A 150 0.62 -2.45 -2.92
N SER A 151 0.74 -1.17 -3.27
CA SER A 151 0.33 -0.63 -4.58
C SER A 151 1.44 -0.71 -5.64
N SER A 152 2.69 -0.88 -5.21
CA SER A 152 3.85 -1.18 -6.08
C SER A 152 3.69 -2.53 -6.79
N SER A 153 4.06 -2.61 -8.07
CA SER A 153 4.01 -3.88 -8.83
C SER A 153 5.27 -4.71 -8.57
N PRO A 154 5.17 -5.99 -8.15
CA PRO A 154 6.34 -6.81 -7.86
C PRO A 154 7.13 -7.13 -9.12
N VAL A 155 8.45 -7.23 -9.01
CA VAL A 155 9.33 -7.73 -10.07
C VAL A 155 10.09 -8.96 -9.59
N VAL A 156 10.17 -9.99 -10.43
CA VAL A 156 10.89 -11.23 -10.09
C VAL A 156 12.22 -11.30 -10.84
N ALA A 157 13.32 -11.42 -10.08
CA ALA A 157 14.65 -11.62 -10.62
C ALA A 157 15.44 -12.60 -9.75
N ASP A 158 16.11 -13.55 -10.41
CA ASP A 158 17.04 -14.52 -9.78
C ASP A 158 16.45 -15.29 -8.58
N GLY A 159 15.15 -15.57 -8.62
CA GLY A 159 14.44 -16.30 -7.56
C GLY A 159 13.93 -15.43 -6.41
N THR A 160 14.02 -14.10 -6.55
CA THR A 160 13.59 -13.12 -5.55
C THR A 160 12.50 -12.22 -6.13
N VAL A 161 11.49 -11.93 -5.33
CA VAL A 161 10.42 -10.96 -5.58
C VAL A 161 10.81 -9.65 -4.91
N TYR A 162 10.89 -8.57 -5.67
CA TYR A 162 11.13 -7.22 -5.16
C TYR A 162 9.86 -6.39 -5.28
N VAL A 163 9.44 -5.73 -4.20
CA VAL A 163 8.21 -4.92 -4.20
C VAL A 163 8.27 -3.83 -3.13
N GLY A 164 7.76 -2.65 -3.47
CA GLY A 164 7.61 -1.53 -2.54
C GLY A 164 6.31 -1.60 -1.76
N SER A 165 6.29 -1.01 -0.57
CA SER A 165 5.10 -0.86 0.25
C SER A 165 4.95 0.60 0.69
N GLU A 166 3.72 1.01 0.96
CA GLU A 166 3.42 2.34 1.50
C GLU A 166 3.92 2.53 2.94
N ASP A 167 4.40 1.46 3.59
CA ASP A 167 5.09 1.53 4.89
C ASP A 167 6.48 2.17 4.78
N GLY A 168 6.94 2.43 3.56
CA GLY A 168 8.23 3.01 3.25
C GLY A 168 9.36 1.99 3.08
N ARG A 169 9.04 0.72 2.89
CA ARG A 169 10.03 -0.35 2.71
C ARG A 169 9.96 -0.99 1.33
N LEU A 170 11.15 -1.24 0.79
CA LEU A 170 11.35 -2.18 -0.32
C LEU A 170 11.63 -3.56 0.29
N TYR A 171 10.83 -4.55 -0.10
CA TYR A 171 10.96 -5.94 0.34
C TYR A 171 11.65 -6.78 -0.74
N ALA A 172 12.59 -7.63 -0.32
CA ALA A 172 13.13 -8.72 -1.13
C ALA A 172 12.72 -10.05 -0.53
N MET A 173 11.84 -10.78 -1.20
CA MET A 173 11.24 -12.03 -0.73
C MET A 173 11.66 -13.21 -1.61
N ALA A 174 11.91 -14.36 -1.03
CA ALA A 174 12.15 -15.58 -1.79
C ALA A 174 10.88 -15.96 -2.58
N ALA A 175 11.02 -16.18 -3.89
CA ALA A 175 9.89 -16.45 -4.78
C ALA A 175 9.19 -17.79 -4.47
N GLY A 176 9.87 -18.73 -3.80
CA GLY A 176 9.37 -20.06 -3.50
C GLY A 176 8.42 -20.15 -2.30
N ASP A 177 8.64 -19.34 -1.27
CA ASP A 177 7.94 -19.44 0.02
C ASP A 177 7.57 -18.08 0.64
N GLY A 178 8.00 -16.97 0.04
CA GLY A 178 7.70 -15.62 0.52
C GLY A 178 8.57 -15.18 1.70
N GLU A 179 9.59 -15.96 2.10
CA GLU A 179 10.49 -15.56 3.19
C GLU A 179 11.22 -14.26 2.84
N VAL A 180 11.13 -13.27 3.72
CA VAL A 180 11.80 -11.97 3.56
C VAL A 180 13.30 -12.16 3.77
N GLY A 181 14.09 -11.99 2.72
CA GLY A 181 15.55 -12.03 2.80
C GLY A 181 16.13 -10.75 3.38
N TRP A 182 15.66 -9.60 2.89
CA TRP A 182 16.03 -8.28 3.41
C TRP A 182 14.95 -7.23 3.10
N THR A 183 15.00 -6.12 3.84
CA THR A 183 14.19 -4.92 3.60
C THR A 183 15.06 -3.68 3.61
N VAL A 184 14.72 -2.69 2.79
CA VAL A 184 15.34 -1.35 2.81
C VAL A 184 14.27 -0.32 3.14
N ASP A 185 14.51 0.47 4.19
CA ASP A 185 13.63 1.56 4.63
C ASP A 185 14.06 2.87 3.97
N THR A 186 13.13 3.51 3.24
CA THR A 186 13.33 4.82 2.60
C THR A 186 12.74 5.96 3.43
N GLY A 187 12.02 5.67 4.53
CA GLY A 187 11.37 6.65 5.40
C GLY A 187 10.05 7.23 4.86
N SER A 188 9.66 6.89 3.62
CA SER A 188 8.39 7.32 3.02
C SER A 188 7.82 6.32 2.03
N PRO A 189 6.48 6.33 1.80
CA PRO A 189 5.80 5.36 0.95
C PRO A 189 6.49 5.07 -0.38
N ILE A 190 6.56 3.79 -0.74
CA ILE A 190 7.10 3.32 -2.01
C ILE A 190 5.93 2.82 -2.88
N THR A 191 5.34 3.74 -3.65
CA THR A 191 4.31 3.43 -4.66
C THR A 191 4.93 3.14 -6.04
N SER A 192 6.19 3.53 -6.25
CA SER A 192 6.99 3.21 -7.44
C SER A 192 7.20 1.70 -7.57
N SER A 193 7.05 1.15 -8.78
CA SER A 193 7.34 -0.26 -9.07
C SER A 193 8.83 -0.45 -9.36
N PRO A 194 9.53 -1.37 -8.66
CA PRO A 194 10.97 -1.56 -8.84
C PRO A 194 11.36 -2.03 -10.24
N ALA A 195 12.54 -1.61 -10.71
CA ALA A 195 13.19 -2.13 -11.91
C ALA A 195 14.50 -2.83 -11.56
N VAL A 196 14.79 -3.99 -12.16
CA VAL A 196 15.99 -4.77 -11.89
C VAL A 196 16.87 -4.87 -13.13
N ALA A 197 18.09 -4.36 -13.03
CA ALA A 197 19.11 -4.46 -14.07
C ALA A 197 20.51 -4.61 -13.47
N GLY A 198 21.33 -5.47 -14.06
CA GLY A 198 22.76 -5.54 -13.72
C GLY A 198 23.11 -5.96 -12.29
N GLY A 199 22.19 -6.60 -11.56
CA GLY A 199 22.39 -6.90 -10.13
C GLY A 199 21.95 -5.78 -9.20
N THR A 200 21.20 -4.80 -9.71
CA THR A 200 20.71 -3.65 -8.94
C THR A 200 19.19 -3.53 -9.08
N VAL A 201 18.50 -3.25 -7.97
CA VAL A 201 17.11 -2.79 -7.94
C VAL A 201 17.11 -1.26 -7.92
N TYR A 202 16.33 -0.66 -8.81
CA TYR A 202 16.06 0.77 -8.85
C TYR A 202 14.62 1.02 -8.43
N VAL A 203 14.41 1.93 -7.48
CA VAL A 203 13.06 2.24 -6.97
C VAL A 203 12.95 3.69 -6.52
N GLY A 204 11.85 4.35 -6.87
CA GLY A 204 11.52 5.70 -6.40
C GLY A 204 10.72 5.67 -5.10
N SER A 205 10.84 6.71 -4.29
CA SER A 205 10.11 6.83 -3.03
C SER A 205 9.54 8.23 -2.86
N ALA A 206 8.47 8.34 -2.07
CA ALA A 206 7.86 9.62 -1.73
C ALA A 206 8.77 10.52 -0.85
N ASP A 207 9.90 9.99 -0.38
CA ASP A 207 10.97 10.74 0.32
C ASP A 207 11.85 11.59 -0.63
N THR A 208 11.39 11.83 -1.85
CA THR A 208 12.08 12.55 -2.94
C THR A 208 13.27 11.84 -3.59
N HIS A 209 13.60 10.61 -3.18
CA HIS A 209 14.79 9.91 -3.65
C HIS A 209 14.51 8.77 -4.63
N LEU A 210 15.41 8.61 -5.61
CA LEU A 210 15.59 7.38 -6.37
C LEU A 210 16.74 6.59 -5.74
N TYR A 211 16.49 5.32 -5.45
CA TYR A 211 17.45 4.40 -4.85
C TYR A 211 17.99 3.40 -5.88
N ALA A 212 19.27 3.08 -5.78
CA ALA A 212 19.90 1.94 -6.43
C ALA A 212 20.46 0.99 -5.36
N ILE A 213 19.94 -0.24 -5.31
CA ILE A 213 20.14 -1.19 -4.21
C ILE A 213 20.73 -2.48 -4.78
N ASP A 214 21.80 -2.99 -4.18
CA ASP A 214 22.38 -4.27 -4.57
C ASP A 214 21.42 -5.42 -4.24
N ILE A 215 21.13 -6.28 -5.22
CA ILE A 215 20.12 -7.33 -5.05
C ILE A 215 20.53 -8.43 -4.06
N THR A 216 21.83 -8.58 -3.80
CA THR A 216 22.39 -9.64 -2.97
C THR A 216 22.44 -9.21 -1.51
N THR A 217 22.85 -7.97 -1.24
CA THR A 217 23.07 -7.47 0.13
C THR A 217 21.93 -6.61 0.66
N GLY A 218 21.11 -6.03 -0.23
CA GLY A 218 20.15 -4.99 0.16
C GLY A 218 20.82 -3.65 0.49
N GLU A 219 22.12 -3.48 0.20
CA GLU A 219 22.82 -2.22 0.46
C GLU A 219 22.50 -1.19 -0.64
N VAL A 220 22.19 0.04 -0.21
CA VAL A 220 22.05 1.19 -1.12
C VAL A 220 23.42 1.53 -1.69
N THR A 221 23.60 1.30 -3.00
CA THR A 221 24.83 1.62 -3.72
C THR A 221 24.95 3.12 -3.96
N TRP A 222 23.83 3.74 -4.37
CA TRP A 222 23.70 5.18 -4.47
C TRP A 222 22.22 5.57 -4.33
N ARG A 223 21.97 6.84 -4.01
CA ARG A 223 20.65 7.46 -4.09
C ARG A 223 20.76 8.88 -4.62
N VAL A 224 19.74 9.33 -5.34
CA VAL A 224 19.68 10.66 -5.94
C VAL A 224 18.41 11.35 -5.46
N GLU A 225 18.56 12.55 -4.92
CA GLU A 225 17.46 13.41 -4.52
C GLU A 225 16.90 14.17 -5.74
N THR A 226 15.58 14.18 -5.87
CA THR A 226 14.83 15.03 -6.81
C THR A 226 14.10 16.13 -6.03
N GLY A 227 13.40 17.04 -6.72
CA GLY A 227 12.74 18.17 -6.04
C GLY A 227 11.44 17.82 -5.31
N ASP A 228 10.90 16.61 -5.50
CA ASP A 228 9.63 16.14 -4.92
C ASP A 228 9.57 14.60 -4.97
N GLY A 229 8.55 13.99 -4.37
CA GLY A 229 8.36 12.54 -4.31
C GLY A 229 8.34 11.84 -5.68
N ILE A 230 8.83 10.60 -5.71
CA ILE A 230 8.94 9.79 -6.92
C ILE A 230 7.91 8.65 -6.88
N ALA A 231 6.73 8.92 -7.43
CA ALA A 231 5.70 7.90 -7.66
C ALA A 231 5.90 7.15 -9.00
N SER A 232 6.59 7.76 -9.97
CA SER A 232 6.93 7.15 -11.26
C SER A 232 7.81 5.90 -11.06
N SER A 233 7.54 4.83 -11.80
CA SER A 233 8.39 3.62 -11.79
C SER A 233 9.60 3.81 -12.70
N PRO A 234 10.85 3.57 -12.25
CA PRO A 234 12.02 3.75 -13.10
C PRO A 234 12.04 2.76 -14.27
N ALA A 235 12.53 3.20 -15.42
CA ALA A 235 12.83 2.35 -16.58
C ALA A 235 14.34 2.32 -16.84
N VAL A 236 14.92 1.13 -17.02
CA VAL A 236 16.37 0.96 -17.17
C VAL A 236 16.72 0.40 -18.54
N VAL A 237 17.35 1.23 -19.37
CA VAL A 237 17.83 0.83 -20.70
C VAL A 237 19.30 1.17 -20.85
N ASP A 238 20.07 0.18 -21.31
CA ASP A 238 21.53 0.24 -21.43
C ASP A 238 22.22 0.63 -20.12
N SER A 239 22.72 1.87 -20.04
CA SER A 239 23.42 2.44 -18.88
C SER A 239 22.67 3.64 -18.28
N THR A 240 21.39 3.79 -18.60
CA THR A 240 20.57 4.91 -18.15
C THR A 240 19.34 4.42 -17.39
N VAL A 241 19.07 5.05 -16.25
CA VAL A 241 17.80 4.98 -15.53
C VAL A 241 16.99 6.22 -15.89
N TYR A 242 15.76 6.02 -16.35
CA TYR A 242 14.80 7.07 -16.62
C TYR A 242 13.72 7.05 -15.54
N VAL A 243 13.40 8.21 -14.95
CA VAL A 243 12.36 8.29 -13.91
C VAL A 243 11.70 9.68 -13.89
N GLY A 244 10.38 9.73 -13.68
CA GLY A 244 9.65 10.97 -13.45
C GLY A 244 9.59 11.34 -11.96
N SER A 245 9.57 12.63 -11.64
CA SER A 245 9.36 13.12 -10.27
C SER A 245 8.16 14.05 -10.18
N GLY A 246 7.59 14.18 -8.98
CA GLY A 246 6.61 15.21 -8.65
C GLY A 246 7.11 16.63 -8.94
N ASP A 247 8.42 16.87 -8.99
CA ASP A 247 8.98 18.19 -9.29
C ASP A 247 8.77 18.67 -10.74
N GLY A 248 8.16 17.80 -11.56
CA GLY A 248 7.80 18.03 -12.94
C GLY A 248 8.92 17.78 -13.95
N TYR A 249 9.94 17.04 -13.55
CA TYR A 249 11.01 16.61 -14.45
C TYR A 249 11.00 15.10 -14.72
N LEU A 250 11.37 14.75 -15.96
CA LEU A 250 11.88 13.44 -16.33
C LEU A 250 13.41 13.49 -16.20
N TYR A 251 13.97 12.59 -15.40
CA TYR A 251 15.41 12.45 -15.18
C TYR A 251 15.98 11.31 -16.01
N ALA A 252 17.20 11.49 -16.51
CA ALA A 252 18.03 10.44 -17.06
C ALA A 252 19.35 10.36 -16.27
N LEU A 253 19.59 9.25 -15.59
CA LEU A 253 20.67 9.06 -14.63
C LEU A 253 21.55 7.89 -15.04
N ASP A 254 22.84 7.96 -14.76
CA ASP A 254 23.76 6.84 -14.97
C ASP A 254 23.45 5.68 -14.02
N THR A 255 23.36 4.45 -14.53
CA THR A 255 23.06 3.26 -13.73
C THR A 255 24.10 2.94 -12.65
N GLY A 256 25.36 3.29 -12.88
CA GLY A 256 26.47 2.96 -11.99
C GLY A 256 26.75 4.01 -10.92
N THR A 257 26.54 5.29 -11.23
CA THR A 257 26.88 6.40 -10.31
C THR A 257 25.68 7.20 -9.81
N GLY A 258 24.52 7.10 -10.47
CA GLY A 258 23.39 7.99 -10.25
C GLY A 258 23.60 9.41 -10.81
N GLU A 259 24.71 9.68 -11.48
CA GLU A 259 24.97 11.02 -12.02
C GLU A 259 23.93 11.38 -13.10
N GLN A 260 23.35 12.57 -12.96
CA GLN A 260 22.38 13.08 -13.92
C GLN A 260 23.05 13.34 -15.27
N ARG A 261 22.61 12.62 -16.30
CA ARG A 261 23.00 12.82 -17.70
C ARG A 261 22.27 14.02 -18.29
N TRP A 262 20.96 14.06 -18.10
CA TRP A 262 20.09 15.18 -18.46
C TRP A 262 18.79 15.12 -17.65
N ARG A 263 18.02 16.21 -17.69
CA ARG A 263 16.62 16.23 -17.25
C ARG A 263 15.76 17.04 -18.22
N PHE A 264 14.53 16.62 -18.39
CA PHE A 264 13.54 17.25 -19.27
C PHE A 264 12.40 17.81 -18.43
N ARG A 265 12.04 19.08 -18.66
CA ARG A 265 10.97 19.77 -17.91
C ARG A 265 9.64 19.54 -18.61
N THR A 266 8.67 18.99 -17.88
CA THR A 266 7.28 18.86 -18.31
C THR A 266 6.44 20.02 -17.77
N ASP A 267 5.13 20.03 -18.03
CA ASP A 267 4.22 21.10 -17.63
C ASP A 267 3.48 20.88 -16.30
N GLY A 268 3.77 19.78 -15.59
CA GLY A 268 3.22 19.46 -14.27
C GLY A 268 4.00 18.33 -13.61
N LEU A 269 3.46 17.73 -12.55
CA LEU A 269 4.04 16.54 -11.90
C LEU A 269 4.23 15.41 -12.92
N VAL A 270 5.24 14.54 -12.78
CA VAL A 270 5.42 13.36 -13.63
C VAL A 270 5.05 12.10 -12.88
N GLY A 271 3.76 11.74 -12.92
CA GLY A 271 3.22 10.57 -12.21
C GLY A 271 3.27 9.24 -12.98
N THR A 272 3.39 9.27 -14.32
CA THR A 272 3.44 8.02 -15.12
C THR A 272 4.86 7.48 -15.25
N SER A 273 5.00 6.20 -15.59
CA SER A 273 6.30 5.55 -15.75
C SER A 273 6.83 5.73 -17.18
N PRO A 274 8.10 6.13 -17.38
CA PRO A 274 8.68 6.28 -18.70
C PRO A 274 8.77 4.95 -19.46
N THR A 275 8.52 5.00 -20.77
CA THR A 275 8.76 3.89 -21.69
C THR A 275 9.87 4.23 -22.65
N VAL A 276 10.80 3.30 -22.89
CA VAL A 276 11.99 3.56 -23.70
C VAL A 276 12.02 2.64 -24.89
N ALA A 277 11.91 3.20 -26.09
CA ALA A 277 11.95 2.45 -27.34
C ALA A 277 12.63 3.26 -28.45
N ASN A 278 13.47 2.60 -29.25
CA ASN A 278 14.09 3.15 -30.46
C ASN A 278 14.75 4.54 -30.24
N SER A 279 15.51 4.69 -29.14
CA SER A 279 16.17 5.94 -28.74
C SER A 279 15.21 7.10 -28.40
N THR A 280 13.96 6.79 -28.07
CA THR A 280 12.96 7.72 -27.55
C THR A 280 12.48 7.27 -26.18
N VAL A 281 12.29 8.23 -25.28
CA VAL A 281 11.62 8.07 -23.99
C VAL A 281 10.23 8.70 -24.10
N TYR A 282 9.20 7.93 -23.83
CA TYR A 282 7.81 8.38 -23.79
C TYR A 282 7.39 8.53 -22.34
N VAL A 283 6.84 9.69 -21.98
CA VAL A 283 6.40 9.95 -20.60
C VAL A 283 5.21 10.90 -20.59
N ALA A 284 4.30 10.68 -19.65
CA ALA A 284 3.16 11.55 -19.39
C ALA A 284 3.15 12.04 -17.94
N ASN A 285 2.43 13.13 -17.72
CA ASN A 285 2.37 13.81 -16.44
C ASN A 285 1.37 13.18 -15.44
N GLY A 286 0.49 12.30 -15.89
CA GLY A 286 -0.48 11.63 -15.01
C GLY A 286 -1.73 12.48 -14.81
N LEU A 287 -2.23 12.53 -13.57
CA LEU A 287 -3.57 13.01 -13.21
C LEU A 287 -3.91 14.44 -13.63
N PHE A 288 -2.92 15.33 -13.78
CA PHE A 288 -3.15 16.78 -13.92
C PHE A 288 -2.81 17.34 -15.30
N SER A 289 -2.30 16.53 -16.22
CA SER A 289 -1.90 17.03 -17.54
C SER A 289 -2.30 16.08 -18.66
N ARG A 290 -2.66 16.70 -19.78
CA ARG A 290 -3.23 16.06 -20.96
C ARG A 290 -2.16 15.66 -21.98
N ARG A 291 -0.89 15.60 -21.55
CA ARG A 291 0.24 15.52 -22.47
C ARG A 291 1.01 14.22 -22.35
N LEU A 292 1.32 13.68 -23.51
CA LEU A 292 2.32 12.63 -23.70
C LEU A 292 3.51 13.24 -24.46
N TYR A 293 4.69 13.16 -23.87
CA TYR A 293 5.93 13.65 -24.46
C TYR A 293 6.73 12.50 -25.07
N ALA A 294 7.34 12.75 -26.21
CA ALA A 294 8.41 11.94 -26.77
C ALA A 294 9.73 12.72 -26.67
N VAL A 295 10.70 12.16 -25.96
CA VAL A 295 11.98 12.80 -25.64
C VAL A 295 13.11 11.95 -26.18
N GLU A 296 14.12 12.55 -26.80
CA GLU A 296 15.29 11.83 -27.28
C GLU A 296 16.11 11.27 -26.11
N ALA A 297 16.33 9.96 -26.11
CA ALA A 297 16.93 9.23 -25.00
C ALA A 297 18.39 9.66 -24.70
N GLU A 298 19.12 10.12 -25.70
CA GLU A 298 20.53 10.53 -25.58
C GLU A 298 20.68 11.96 -25.05
N THR A 299 19.80 12.88 -25.47
CA THR A 299 19.99 14.33 -25.26
C THR A 299 18.98 14.96 -24.32
N GLY A 300 17.83 14.33 -24.10
CA GLY A 300 16.71 14.92 -23.36
C GLY A 300 15.91 15.96 -24.15
N ASN A 301 16.13 16.08 -25.47
CA ASN A 301 15.40 17.01 -26.31
C ASN A 301 14.01 16.48 -26.65
N GLU A 302 12.99 17.34 -26.58
CA GLU A 302 11.64 17.00 -27.09
C GLU A 302 11.70 16.70 -28.58
N ARG A 303 11.15 15.54 -28.97
CA ARG A 303 10.93 15.15 -30.37
C ARG A 303 9.57 15.63 -30.84
N TRP A 304 8.54 15.33 -30.04
CA TRP A 304 7.16 15.76 -30.26
C TRP A 304 6.36 15.63 -28.96
N MET A 305 5.17 16.22 -28.96
CA MET A 305 4.19 16.12 -27.87
C MET A 305 2.80 15.91 -28.46
N VAL A 306 2.01 15.04 -27.83
CA VAL A 306 0.59 14.84 -28.11
C VAL A 306 -0.23 15.35 -26.94
N GLU A 307 -1.30 16.07 -27.24
CA GLU A 307 -2.25 16.59 -26.26
C GLU A 307 -3.62 15.93 -26.48
N THR A 308 -4.17 15.33 -25.43
CA THR A 308 -5.50 14.72 -25.38
C THR A 308 -6.55 15.67 -24.78
N ASP A 309 -7.81 15.26 -24.77
CA ASP A 309 -8.90 16.06 -24.17
C ASP A 309 -8.98 15.87 -22.65
N GLY A 310 -8.41 14.76 -22.14
CA GLY A 310 -8.30 14.44 -20.72
C GLY A 310 -6.87 14.11 -20.28
N ALA A 311 -6.67 13.91 -18.98
CA ALA A 311 -5.35 13.66 -18.41
C ALA A 311 -4.77 12.32 -18.88
N VAL A 312 -3.49 12.26 -19.26
CA VAL A 312 -2.86 10.99 -19.65
C VAL A 312 -2.37 10.28 -18.39
N GLN A 313 -3.20 9.36 -17.87
CA GLN A 313 -2.99 8.73 -16.56
C GLN A 313 -2.24 7.40 -16.64
N SER A 314 -2.29 6.72 -17.78
CA SER A 314 -1.58 5.46 -17.97
C SER A 314 -0.12 5.69 -18.37
N SER A 315 0.78 4.82 -17.92
CA SER A 315 2.12 4.73 -18.52
C SER A 315 1.98 4.18 -19.96
N PRO A 316 2.65 4.76 -20.97
CA PRO A 316 2.55 4.30 -22.35
C PRO A 316 3.13 2.90 -22.54
N ALA A 317 2.76 2.23 -23.64
CA ALA A 317 3.40 1.01 -24.12
C ALA A 317 3.79 1.18 -25.58
N VAL A 318 4.92 0.60 -26.00
CA VAL A 318 5.39 0.71 -27.39
C VAL A 318 5.48 -0.66 -28.04
N ALA A 319 4.87 -0.79 -29.22
CA ALA A 319 4.95 -2.00 -30.05
C ALA A 319 4.81 -1.63 -31.54
N ASP A 320 5.66 -2.22 -32.38
CA ASP A 320 5.67 -2.07 -33.85
C ASP A 320 5.51 -0.61 -34.36
N GLY A 321 6.27 0.32 -33.77
CA GLY A 321 6.26 1.72 -34.19
C GLY A 321 5.04 2.53 -33.75
N LEU A 322 4.21 1.98 -32.86
CA LEU A 322 3.08 2.68 -32.25
C LEU A 322 3.25 2.80 -30.73
N VAL A 323 2.77 3.91 -30.18
CA VAL A 323 2.68 4.18 -28.74
C VAL A 323 1.21 4.09 -28.33
N TYR A 324 0.90 3.21 -27.40
CA TYR A 324 -0.44 2.97 -26.87
C TYR A 324 -0.57 3.55 -25.47
N PHE A 325 -1.67 4.23 -25.16
CA PHE A 325 -1.90 4.81 -23.83
C PHE A 325 -3.39 5.11 -23.59
N GLY A 326 -3.80 5.10 -22.33
CA GLY A 326 -5.10 5.51 -21.83
C GLY A 326 -5.14 6.96 -21.35
N SER A 327 -6.31 7.57 -21.44
CA SER A 327 -6.59 8.97 -21.08
C SER A 327 -7.84 9.12 -20.22
N GLY A 328 -7.87 10.22 -19.46
CA GLY A 328 -8.97 10.74 -18.66
C GLY A 328 -10.20 11.15 -19.47
N ASP A 329 -10.06 11.30 -20.79
CA ASP A 329 -11.17 11.56 -21.71
C ASP A 329 -11.93 10.28 -22.12
N ARG A 330 -11.65 9.16 -21.44
CA ARG A 330 -12.29 7.85 -21.68
C ARG A 330 -11.86 7.21 -22.99
N HIS A 331 -10.64 7.51 -23.45
CA HIS A 331 -10.09 6.88 -24.65
C HIS A 331 -8.81 6.09 -24.39
N VAL A 332 -8.67 5.02 -25.16
CA VAL A 332 -7.39 4.38 -25.48
C VAL A 332 -6.92 4.95 -26.81
N TYR A 333 -5.67 5.41 -26.87
CA TYR A 333 -5.05 5.96 -28.08
C TYR A 333 -3.94 5.04 -28.58
N ALA A 334 -3.76 5.03 -29.89
CA ALA A 334 -2.49 4.65 -30.52
C ALA A 334 -1.99 5.80 -31.40
N VAL A 335 -0.76 6.22 -31.17
CA VAL A 335 -0.07 7.25 -31.96
C VAL A 335 1.18 6.69 -32.61
N ASP A 336 1.54 7.24 -33.76
CA ASP A 336 2.79 6.93 -34.45
C ASP A 336 4.00 7.33 -33.60
N ALA A 337 4.93 6.41 -33.37
CA ALA A 337 6.06 6.59 -32.46
C ALA A 337 7.06 7.67 -32.92
N ASP A 338 7.13 7.93 -34.23
CA ASP A 338 8.06 8.89 -34.83
C ASP A 338 7.46 10.30 -34.92
N THR A 339 6.15 10.40 -35.09
CA THR A 339 5.46 11.67 -35.40
C THR A 339 4.44 12.14 -34.37
N GLY A 340 3.98 11.26 -33.48
CA GLY A 340 2.89 11.52 -32.54
C GLY A 340 1.50 11.58 -33.18
N ASN A 341 1.37 11.31 -34.48
CA ASN A 341 0.06 11.36 -35.14
C ASN A 341 -0.82 10.20 -34.67
N THR A 342 -2.04 10.52 -34.23
CA THR A 342 -3.06 9.53 -33.86
C THR A 342 -3.42 8.64 -35.04
N GLN A 343 -3.21 7.33 -34.87
CA GLN A 343 -3.61 6.31 -35.85
C GLN A 343 -5.04 5.86 -35.60
N TRP A 344 -5.38 5.64 -34.33
CA TRP A 344 -6.73 5.31 -33.90
C TRP A 344 -6.95 5.70 -32.43
N SER A 345 -8.22 5.83 -32.05
CA SER A 345 -8.66 5.88 -30.66
C SER A 345 -9.87 4.97 -30.47
N PHE A 346 -10.09 4.53 -29.24
CA PHE A 346 -11.22 3.70 -28.84
C PHE A 346 -11.84 4.27 -27.56
N GLU A 347 -13.15 4.52 -27.55
CA GLU A 347 -13.87 5.10 -26.41
C GLU A 347 -14.36 3.99 -25.44
N THR A 348 -14.01 4.12 -24.17
CA THR A 348 -14.53 3.33 -23.03
C THR A 348 -15.65 4.10 -22.32
N SER A 349 -16.31 3.47 -21.34
CA SER A 349 -17.43 4.13 -20.64
C SER A 349 -16.96 5.14 -19.57
N ASP A 350 -15.73 4.97 -19.07
CA ASP A 350 -15.07 5.83 -18.10
C ASP A 350 -13.56 5.92 -18.39
N LEU A 351 -12.80 6.68 -17.60
CA LEU A 351 -11.40 6.96 -17.84
C LEU A 351 -10.53 5.71 -17.90
N VAL A 352 -9.39 5.83 -18.60
CA VAL A 352 -8.43 4.73 -18.80
C VAL A 352 -7.14 5.06 -18.07
N ALA A 353 -7.05 4.66 -16.79
CA ALA A 353 -5.83 4.78 -15.98
C ALA A 353 -4.88 3.59 -16.15
N SER A 354 -5.40 2.42 -16.56
CA SER A 354 -4.63 1.21 -16.80
C SER A 354 -3.61 1.38 -17.94
N SER A 355 -2.36 1.00 -17.68
CA SER A 355 -1.35 0.88 -18.72
C SER A 355 -1.67 -0.30 -19.66
N PRO A 356 -1.62 -0.08 -20.99
CA PRO A 356 -1.93 -1.13 -21.95
C PRO A 356 -0.82 -2.20 -22.02
N ALA A 357 -1.23 -3.46 -22.20
CA ALA A 357 -0.33 -4.56 -22.53
C ALA A 357 -0.54 -4.98 -23.99
N VAL A 358 0.53 -5.02 -24.78
CA VAL A 358 0.47 -5.28 -26.22
C VAL A 358 1.08 -6.62 -26.57
N VAL A 359 0.24 -7.54 -27.04
CA VAL A 359 0.64 -8.91 -27.41
C VAL A 359 -0.06 -9.33 -28.70
N ASP A 360 0.73 -9.77 -29.67
CA ASP A 360 0.33 -10.47 -30.90
C ASP A 360 -1.04 -10.05 -31.48
N GLY A 361 -1.17 -8.80 -31.92
CA GLY A 361 -2.36 -8.26 -32.60
C GLY A 361 -3.46 -7.75 -31.67
N ALA A 362 -3.22 -7.73 -30.35
CA ALA A 362 -4.17 -7.26 -29.35
C ALA A 362 -3.53 -6.29 -28.36
N VAL A 363 -4.35 -5.34 -27.90
CA VAL A 363 -4.07 -4.48 -26.75
C VAL A 363 -5.05 -4.86 -25.64
N TYR A 364 -4.52 -5.21 -24.47
CA TYR A 364 -5.31 -5.46 -23.26
C TYR A 364 -5.20 -4.26 -22.34
N VAL A 365 -6.33 -3.74 -21.87
CA VAL A 365 -6.36 -2.50 -21.08
C VAL A 365 -7.60 -2.41 -20.19
N GLY A 366 -7.40 -2.02 -18.94
CA GLY A 366 -8.47 -1.78 -17.97
C GLY A 366 -9.05 -0.36 -18.04
N SER A 367 -10.26 -0.17 -17.52
CA SER A 367 -10.89 1.14 -17.37
C SER A 367 -11.52 1.26 -15.98
N ASN A 368 -11.70 2.51 -15.54
CA ASN A 368 -12.44 2.83 -14.32
C ASN A 368 -13.94 2.51 -14.43
N ASP A 369 -14.44 2.17 -15.61
CA ASP A 369 -15.80 1.66 -15.80
C ASP A 369 -15.99 0.23 -15.25
N GLY A 370 -14.96 -0.32 -14.62
CA GLY A 370 -14.93 -1.67 -14.07
C GLY A 370 -14.82 -2.73 -15.15
N SER A 371 -14.13 -2.45 -16.27
CA SER A 371 -13.94 -3.44 -17.32
C SER A 371 -12.51 -3.59 -17.76
N LEU A 372 -12.17 -4.82 -18.15
CA LEU A 372 -10.99 -5.15 -18.94
C LEU A 372 -11.40 -5.35 -20.41
N TYR A 373 -10.68 -4.70 -21.33
CA TYR A 373 -10.90 -4.77 -22.76
C TYR A 373 -9.75 -5.50 -23.45
N ALA A 374 -10.09 -6.30 -24.46
CA ALA A 374 -9.13 -6.71 -25.49
C ALA A 374 -9.49 -6.07 -26.82
N LEU A 375 -8.60 -5.23 -27.32
CA LEU A 375 -8.78 -4.42 -28.50
C LEU A 375 -7.96 -4.98 -29.66
N THR A 376 -8.57 -5.13 -30.84
CA THR A 376 -7.91 -5.67 -32.04
C THR A 376 -8.48 -5.03 -33.31
N ASP A 377 -7.70 -5.02 -34.38
CA ASP A 377 -8.12 -4.62 -35.73
C ASP A 377 -8.65 -5.78 -36.59
N ASP A 378 -8.59 -7.01 -36.08
CA ASP A 378 -9.21 -8.21 -36.69
C ASP A 378 -9.71 -9.20 -35.63
N LYS A 379 -8.90 -10.22 -35.31
CA LYS A 379 -9.18 -11.22 -34.28
C LYS A 379 -7.91 -11.50 -33.51
N ILE A 380 -8.09 -11.80 -32.22
CA ILE A 380 -7.02 -12.29 -31.37
C ILE A 380 -6.53 -13.65 -31.93
N PRO A 381 -5.22 -13.82 -32.20
CA PRO A 381 -4.67 -15.07 -32.71
C PRO A 381 -4.91 -16.25 -31.75
N ALA A 382 -5.04 -17.46 -32.30
CA ALA A 382 -5.32 -18.67 -31.51
C ALA A 382 -4.18 -19.12 -30.56
N ARG A 383 -3.06 -18.40 -30.53
CA ARG A 383 -1.87 -18.69 -29.70
C ARG A 383 -1.28 -17.37 -29.19
N VAL A 384 -1.96 -16.72 -28.26
CA VAL A 384 -1.43 -15.55 -27.54
C VAL A 384 -0.62 -16.03 -26.35
N GLY A 385 0.59 -15.50 -26.16
CA GLY A 385 1.38 -15.72 -24.96
C GLY A 385 1.66 -17.19 -24.63
N THR A 386 2.01 -18.02 -25.60
CA THR A 386 2.35 -19.45 -25.39
C THR A 386 3.79 -19.73 -25.86
N GLY A 387 4.79 -19.29 -25.10
CA GLY A 387 6.21 -19.52 -25.41
C GLY A 387 6.83 -20.73 -24.70
N GLY A 388 6.91 -21.93 -25.32
CA GLY A 388 7.70 -23.08 -24.82
C GLY A 388 6.89 -24.34 -24.42
N PRO A 389 7.50 -25.54 -24.25
CA PRO A 389 6.97 -26.79 -24.79
C PRO A 389 5.71 -27.28 -24.06
N GLY A 390 4.57 -27.15 -24.75
CA GLY A 390 3.44 -28.08 -24.73
C GLY A 390 2.98 -28.56 -23.35
N LEU A 391 2.09 -27.78 -22.73
CA LEU A 391 1.02 -28.36 -21.94
C LEU A 391 0.34 -29.44 -22.80
N ARG A 392 0.42 -30.69 -22.36
CA ARG A 392 -0.22 -31.82 -23.03
C ARG A 392 -1.71 -31.52 -23.13
N GLU A 393 -2.22 -31.41 -24.35
CA GLU A 393 -3.66 -31.45 -24.63
C GLU A 393 -4.28 -32.62 -23.87
N LEU A 394 -5.02 -32.33 -22.80
CA LEU A 394 -6.00 -33.27 -22.27
C LEU A 394 -7.24 -33.13 -23.16
N ALA A 395 -7.31 -34.00 -24.17
CA ALA A 395 -8.54 -34.20 -24.91
C ALA A 395 -9.69 -34.51 -23.94
N PRO A 396 -10.90 -33.96 -24.13
CA PRO A 396 -12.02 -34.21 -23.25
C PRO A 396 -12.46 -35.67 -23.40
N VAL A 397 -12.30 -36.46 -22.33
CA VAL A 397 -12.94 -37.77 -22.22
C VAL A 397 -14.43 -37.51 -21.99
N VAL A 398 -15.20 -37.57 -23.07
CA VAL A 398 -16.66 -37.68 -23.02
C VAL A 398 -17.01 -39.02 -22.40
N LEU A 399 -17.33 -39.03 -21.11
CA LEU A 399 -17.89 -40.19 -20.42
C LEU A 399 -19.42 -40.08 -20.42
N GLY A 400 -20.02 -40.74 -21.41
CA GLY A 400 -21.46 -40.93 -21.51
C GLY A 400 -21.98 -41.81 -20.36
N VAL A 401 -23.11 -41.35 -19.80
CA VAL A 401 -23.91 -41.96 -18.74
C VAL A 401 -24.30 -43.41 -19.04
N LEU A 402 -24.15 -44.30 -18.05
CA LEU A 402 -25.12 -45.36 -17.74
C LEU A 402 -25.09 -45.62 -16.23
N GLY A 403 -26.25 -45.42 -15.59
CA GLY A 403 -26.41 -45.50 -14.14
C GLY A 403 -26.46 -46.92 -13.57
N LEU A 404 -26.45 -46.97 -12.24
CA LEU A 404 -27.31 -47.80 -11.37
C LEU A 404 -26.77 -47.73 -9.93
N GLY A 405 -27.65 -47.33 -8.99
CA GLY A 405 -27.77 -47.96 -7.68
C GLY A 405 -26.74 -47.64 -6.59
N GLY A 406 -27.15 -46.80 -5.64
CA GLY A 406 -27.22 -47.17 -4.22
C GLY A 406 -25.96 -47.13 -3.37
N GLY A 407 -26.08 -46.47 -2.21
CA GLY A 407 -25.48 -46.98 -0.98
C GLY A 407 -24.33 -46.18 -0.38
N SER A 408 -24.69 -45.39 0.63
CA SER A 408 -23.99 -45.29 1.92
C SER A 408 -22.61 -44.63 2.01
N ALA A 409 -22.63 -43.53 2.76
CA ALA A 409 -21.51 -42.92 3.45
C ALA A 409 -20.61 -43.92 4.20
N TRP A 410 -19.30 -43.67 4.17
CA TRP A 410 -18.37 -44.13 5.19
C TRP A 410 -17.32 -43.05 5.49
N LEU A 411 -17.41 -42.52 6.71
CA LEU A 411 -16.40 -41.75 7.42
C LEU A 411 -15.15 -42.60 7.67
N LEU A 412 -13.95 -42.04 7.50
CA LEU A 412 -12.77 -42.50 8.24
C LEU A 412 -11.91 -41.33 8.70
N ARG A 413 -12.16 -40.97 9.96
CA ARG A 413 -11.35 -40.22 10.90
C ARG A 413 -10.10 -41.04 11.25
N ARG A 414 -8.89 -40.46 11.15
CA ARG A 414 -7.69 -41.01 11.83
C ARG A 414 -7.29 -40.10 12.98
N ARG A 415 -7.48 -40.61 14.20
CA ARG A 415 -6.93 -40.05 15.44
C ARG A 415 -5.56 -40.68 15.72
N ARG A 416 -4.68 -39.83 16.23
CA ARG A 416 -3.50 -40.15 17.06
C ARG A 416 -3.74 -41.32 18.01
N THR A 417 -2.70 -42.14 18.19
CA THR A 417 -2.48 -42.86 19.45
C THR A 417 -1.14 -42.44 20.02
N ASP A 418 -1.21 -42.13 21.30
CA ASP A 418 -0.20 -41.67 22.22
C ASP A 418 0.11 -42.82 23.19
N ARG A 419 1.35 -42.90 23.67
CA ARG A 419 1.87 -43.70 24.80
C ARG A 419 3.39 -43.46 24.79
N GLY A 420 4.04 -42.86 25.78
CA GLY A 420 3.71 -42.64 27.19
C GLY A 420 4.71 -43.42 28.06
N GLN A 421 5.19 -42.74 29.12
CA GLN A 421 6.03 -43.21 30.25
C GLN A 421 7.55 -43.00 30.10
N SER A 422 8.32 -42.58 31.10
CA SER A 422 8.14 -42.02 32.46
C SER A 422 9.57 -41.70 32.96
N ARG A 423 9.73 -40.66 33.80
CA ARG A 423 10.97 -40.32 34.54
C ARG A 423 11.44 -41.45 35.48
N PRO A 424 12.69 -41.35 36.00
CA PRO A 424 12.83 -40.96 37.41
C PRO A 424 13.99 -39.97 37.72
N ASP A 425 13.86 -39.31 38.87
CA ASP A 425 14.83 -38.43 39.55
C ASP A 425 16.00 -39.21 40.20
N ILE A 426 17.19 -38.59 40.29
CA ILE A 426 18.20 -38.77 41.36
C ILE A 426 18.98 -37.44 41.56
N LEU A 427 19.14 -37.04 42.83
CA LEU A 427 19.90 -35.91 43.38
C LEU A 427 21.29 -36.36 43.92
N ASP A 428 22.11 -35.35 44.28
CA ASP A 428 23.35 -35.34 45.10
C ASP A 428 24.68 -35.49 44.32
N ASP A 429 25.81 -34.80 44.61
CA ASP A 429 26.23 -33.66 45.46
C ASP A 429 27.76 -33.40 45.21
N ASP A 430 28.29 -32.28 45.73
CA ASP A 430 29.70 -31.86 45.98
C ASP A 430 30.57 -31.35 44.80
N GLY A 431 31.30 -30.22 44.86
CA GLY A 431 31.59 -29.24 45.93
C GLY A 431 32.75 -28.27 45.55
N ASP A 432 32.93 -27.22 46.38
CA ASP A 432 34.04 -26.24 46.56
C ASP A 432 34.06 -24.96 45.67
N ALA A 433 33.70 -23.76 46.18
CA ALA A 433 34.43 -22.81 47.09
C ALA A 433 35.58 -22.06 46.37
N ASP A 434 35.83 -20.74 46.45
CA ASP A 434 35.73 -19.70 47.49
C ASP A 434 35.98 -18.33 46.76
N GLY A 435 35.31 -17.21 47.03
CA GLY A 435 35.76 -16.22 48.02
C GLY A 435 35.82 -14.80 47.42
N SER A 436 35.25 -13.85 48.15
CA SER A 436 35.02 -12.40 47.93
C SER A 436 36.28 -11.50 47.94
N ASP A 437 36.25 -10.31 47.31
CA ASP A 437 36.18 -8.99 48.01
C ASP A 437 36.38 -7.75 47.08
N THR A 438 35.56 -6.73 47.34
CA THR A 438 35.50 -5.32 46.85
C THR A 438 36.57 -4.38 47.51
N PRO A 439 36.61 -3.01 47.35
CA PRO A 439 36.34 -2.05 46.24
C PRO A 439 37.28 -0.77 46.16
N VAL A 440 36.98 0.16 45.20
CA VAL A 440 37.26 1.65 45.05
C VAL A 440 38.72 2.19 44.92
N PRO A 441 39.03 3.47 44.47
CA PRO A 441 38.18 4.64 44.09
C PRO A 441 38.56 5.51 42.85
N GLU A 442 37.70 6.52 42.60
CA GLU A 442 37.74 7.71 41.71
C GLU A 442 38.96 8.64 41.87
N VAL A 443 39.29 9.43 40.82
CA VAL A 443 39.84 10.80 40.93
C VAL A 443 39.47 11.67 39.70
N GLU A 444 38.94 12.87 39.97
CA GLU A 444 38.71 14.03 39.07
C GLU A 444 40.01 14.78 38.71
N ALA A 445 40.02 15.57 37.61
CA ALA A 445 40.90 16.74 37.52
C ALA A 445 40.35 17.87 36.64
N SER A 446 40.35 19.07 37.23
CA SER A 446 40.02 20.39 36.72
C SER A 446 41.24 21.21 36.24
N ASP A 447 41.07 22.18 35.35
CA ASP A 447 41.72 23.53 35.39
C ASP A 447 41.19 24.40 34.21
N ARG A 448 40.54 25.58 34.39
CA ARG A 448 41.00 26.94 34.78
C ARG A 448 41.76 27.76 33.69
N THR A 449 40.97 28.50 32.92
CA THR A 449 40.99 29.95 32.56
C THR A 449 42.27 30.85 32.52
N ALA A 450 42.28 31.69 31.46
CA ALA A 450 42.70 33.10 31.31
C ALA A 450 44.18 33.39 30.87
N THR A 451 44.57 34.35 30.01
CA THR A 451 44.04 35.68 29.59
C THR A 451 44.68 36.21 28.28
N ASP A 452 43.89 36.96 27.49
CA ASP A 452 44.10 38.29 26.82
C ASP A 452 45.19 38.56 25.74
N SER A 453 44.77 38.97 24.52
CA SER A 453 44.96 40.34 23.99
C SER A 453 44.38 40.53 22.56
N SER A 454 44.03 41.78 22.24
CA SER A 454 43.15 42.28 21.18
C SER A 454 43.82 42.63 19.84
N ALA A 455 43.05 42.55 18.73
CA ALA A 455 42.95 43.58 17.66
C ALA A 455 41.96 43.19 16.53
N ASP A 456 40.83 43.87 16.53
CA ASP A 456 39.97 44.37 15.44
C ASP A 456 40.27 44.01 13.95
N THR A 457 39.33 43.35 13.24
CA THR A 457 38.65 43.87 12.02
C THR A 457 37.61 42.89 11.43
N THR A 458 36.36 43.32 11.43
CA THR A 458 35.26 43.12 10.44
C THR A 458 35.28 41.94 9.46
N ALA A 459 34.32 41.01 9.59
CA ALA A 459 33.30 40.64 8.58
C ALA A 459 32.56 39.36 9.02
N THR A 460 31.24 39.47 9.18
CA THR A 460 30.35 38.42 9.70
C THR A 460 30.16 37.30 8.67
N SER A 461 30.69 36.11 8.96
CA SER A 461 30.28 34.84 8.34
C SER A 461 29.98 33.83 9.44
N THR A 462 28.72 33.76 9.85
CA THR A 462 28.13 32.63 10.57
C THR A 462 27.70 31.60 9.54
N SER A 463 27.78 30.29 9.72
CA SER A 463 28.53 29.39 10.60
C SER A 463 28.11 28.00 10.11
N ASP A 464 28.98 27.02 10.29
CA ASP A 464 28.74 25.59 10.17
C ASP A 464 27.28 25.19 10.46
N ARG A 465 26.61 24.63 9.43
CA ARG A 465 25.37 23.88 9.62
C ARG A 465 25.76 22.60 10.34
N ALA A 466 25.49 22.57 11.65
CA ALA A 466 25.48 21.34 12.43
C ALA A 466 24.61 20.29 11.71
N ARG A 467 25.01 19.03 11.79
CA ARG A 467 24.16 17.88 11.46
C ARG A 467 22.78 18.07 12.14
N PRO A 468 21.65 17.82 11.45
CA PRO A 468 20.35 17.88 12.11
C PRO A 468 20.35 16.91 13.29
N ALA A 469 19.85 17.38 14.44
CA ALA A 469 19.59 16.54 15.59
C ALA A 469 18.58 15.45 15.18
N SER A 470 18.75 14.23 15.68
CA SER A 470 17.74 13.16 15.55
C SER A 470 16.39 13.68 16.03
N GLN A 471 15.32 13.37 15.29
CA GLN A 471 13.96 13.78 15.65
C GLN A 471 13.61 13.25 17.06
N PRO A 472 12.98 14.05 17.93
CA PRO A 472 12.58 13.63 19.29
C PRO A 472 11.30 12.78 19.25
N THR A 473 11.15 11.91 18.25
CA THR A 473 10.01 11.02 18.11
C THR A 473 10.29 9.71 18.83
N ALA A 474 9.30 9.16 19.53
CA ALA A 474 9.47 7.88 20.21
C ALA A 474 9.77 6.75 19.20
N ASP A 475 10.97 6.16 19.26
CA ASP A 475 11.37 5.00 18.44
C ASP A 475 10.70 3.69 18.91
N ARG A 476 10.11 3.70 20.10
CA ARG A 476 9.34 2.60 20.67
C ARG A 476 8.06 3.13 21.30
N PHE A 477 6.93 2.65 20.83
CA PHE A 477 5.64 2.97 21.42
C PHE A 477 5.43 2.15 22.69
N PRO A 478 5.02 2.76 23.82
CA PRO A 478 4.70 2.01 25.02
C PRO A 478 3.55 1.02 24.72
N GLY A 479 3.86 -0.27 24.81
CA GLY A 479 2.91 -1.34 24.61
C GLY A 479 1.97 -1.48 25.80
N ALA A 480 0.70 -1.77 25.52
CA ALA A 480 -0.29 -2.06 26.54
C ALA A 480 -0.04 -3.42 27.23
N PRO A 481 -0.38 -3.56 28.53
CA PRO A 481 -0.17 -4.80 29.27
C PRO A 481 -1.02 -5.94 28.69
N SER A 482 -0.44 -7.14 28.54
CA SER A 482 -1.20 -8.34 28.14
C SER A 482 -1.71 -9.06 29.37
N VAL A 483 -2.88 -8.66 29.85
CA VAL A 483 -3.49 -9.12 31.11
C VAL A 483 -4.97 -9.44 30.89
N SER A 484 -5.50 -10.43 31.61
CA SER A 484 -6.96 -10.62 31.75
C SER A 484 -7.42 -9.90 33.02
N VAL A 485 -8.58 -9.24 32.94
CA VAL A 485 -9.05 -8.36 34.00
C VAL A 485 -10.20 -9.02 34.73
N ASP A 486 -10.01 -9.32 36.01
CA ASP A 486 -11.10 -9.68 36.91
C ASP A 486 -11.50 -8.46 37.73
N TYR A 487 -12.69 -7.93 37.43
CA TYR A 487 -13.26 -6.73 38.03
C TYR A 487 -13.27 -6.76 39.57
N GLY A 488 -13.39 -7.94 40.18
CA GLY A 488 -13.44 -8.10 41.63
C GLY A 488 -12.11 -7.80 42.34
N TYR A 489 -10.98 -7.80 41.62
CA TYR A 489 -9.65 -7.57 42.18
C TYR A 489 -9.13 -6.14 41.98
N LEU A 490 -9.89 -5.27 41.32
CA LEU A 490 -9.49 -3.88 41.09
C LEU A 490 -9.42 -3.07 42.39
N THR A 491 -8.28 -2.45 42.65
CA THR A 491 -8.03 -1.57 43.82
C THR A 491 -7.73 -0.13 43.40
N ASP A 492 -7.59 0.78 44.37
CA ASP A 492 -7.18 2.20 44.18
C ASP A 492 -7.94 2.95 43.08
N ARG A 493 -9.26 2.76 43.08
CA ARG A 493 -10.18 3.25 42.05
C ARG A 493 -10.43 4.76 42.20
N GLU A 494 -10.12 5.53 41.17
CA GLU A 494 -10.33 6.99 41.09
C GLU A 494 -10.97 7.38 39.76
N ILE A 495 -12.02 8.21 39.79
CA ILE A 495 -12.64 8.72 38.56
C ILE A 495 -11.69 9.75 37.93
N ILE A 496 -11.24 9.49 36.71
CA ILE A 496 -10.33 10.34 35.93
C ILE A 496 -11.02 11.07 34.77
N GLY A 497 -12.20 10.58 34.36
CA GLY A 497 -12.99 11.20 33.29
C GLY A 497 -14.47 10.96 33.51
N SER A 498 -15.30 11.91 33.09
CA SER A 498 -16.76 11.83 33.20
C SER A 498 -17.38 12.32 31.89
N GLY A 499 -17.95 11.40 31.10
CA GLY A 499 -18.61 11.68 29.82
C GLY A 499 -20.14 11.59 29.92
N GLY A 500 -20.81 11.62 28.76
CA GLY A 500 -22.27 11.69 28.66
C GLY A 500 -23.01 10.62 29.49
N ASN A 501 -22.65 9.35 29.33
CA ASN A 501 -23.32 8.20 29.98
C ASN A 501 -22.38 7.27 30.77
N ALA A 502 -21.08 7.57 30.84
CA ALA A 502 -20.08 6.72 31.47
C ALA A 502 -19.03 7.55 32.24
N ASP A 503 -18.48 6.93 33.29
CA ASP A 503 -17.33 7.42 34.03
C ASP A 503 -16.11 6.54 33.67
N VAL A 504 -14.94 7.15 33.55
CA VAL A 504 -13.67 6.47 33.34
C VAL A 504 -12.90 6.48 34.66
N VAL A 505 -12.51 5.30 35.12
CA VAL A 505 -11.92 5.06 36.44
C VAL A 505 -10.50 4.53 36.25
N ARG A 506 -9.49 5.22 36.80
CA ARG A 506 -8.15 4.66 36.99
C ARG A 506 -8.22 3.61 38.09
N ALA A 507 -7.68 2.43 37.84
CA ALA A 507 -7.64 1.34 38.81
C ALA A 507 -6.28 0.63 38.80
N THR A 508 -5.94 0.02 39.92
CA THR A 508 -4.80 -0.89 40.06
C THR A 508 -5.30 -2.33 39.90
N LEU A 509 -4.68 -3.09 39.00
CA LEU A 509 -4.88 -4.52 38.80
C LEU A 509 -3.66 -5.28 39.33
N PRO A 510 -3.78 -5.99 40.45
CA PRO A 510 -2.71 -6.87 40.93
C PRO A 510 -2.50 -8.03 39.97
N THR A 511 -1.26 -8.25 39.51
CA THR A 511 -0.90 -9.40 38.66
C THR A 511 0.32 -10.14 39.21
N ASP A 512 0.55 -11.38 38.74
CA ASP A 512 1.74 -12.16 39.11
C ASP A 512 3.06 -11.47 38.70
N ALA A 513 3.01 -10.55 37.72
CA ALA A 513 4.15 -9.77 37.24
C ALA A 513 4.29 -8.40 37.94
N GLY A 514 3.42 -8.08 38.90
CA GLY A 514 3.35 -6.79 39.58
C GLY A 514 2.03 -6.05 39.32
N ASP A 515 1.77 -5.02 40.13
CA ASP A 515 0.58 -4.19 39.99
C ASP A 515 0.60 -3.40 38.68
N GLN A 516 -0.50 -3.44 37.94
CA GLN A 516 -0.67 -2.74 36.67
C GLN A 516 -1.71 -1.62 36.83
N THR A 517 -1.42 -0.44 36.29
CA THR A 517 -2.40 0.65 36.22
C THR A 517 -3.20 0.53 34.94
N ILE A 518 -4.53 0.50 35.07
CA ILE A 518 -5.47 0.41 33.94
C ILE A 518 -6.54 1.49 34.05
N ALA A 519 -7.24 1.75 32.95
CA ALA A 519 -8.47 2.53 32.95
C ALA A 519 -9.68 1.61 32.74
N VAL A 520 -10.79 1.90 33.40
CA VAL A 520 -12.05 1.15 33.28
C VAL A 520 -13.18 2.13 33.01
N LYS A 521 -13.85 1.97 31.87
CA LYS A 521 -15.07 2.71 31.51
C LYS A 521 -16.26 1.96 32.08
N GLU A 522 -17.11 2.67 32.81
CA GLU A 522 -18.28 2.13 33.52
C GLU A 522 -19.49 3.05 33.31
N PRO A 523 -20.72 2.55 33.17
CA PRO A 523 -21.90 3.40 33.01
C PRO A 523 -22.18 4.20 34.29
N ARG A 524 -22.65 5.44 34.12
CA ARG A 524 -23.09 6.24 35.26
C ARG A 524 -24.43 5.73 35.76
N VAL A 525 -24.44 5.09 36.93
CA VAL A 525 -25.65 4.48 37.49
C VAL A 525 -26.51 5.53 38.21
N ALA A 526 -27.44 6.15 37.49
CA ALA A 526 -28.52 6.98 38.06
C ALA A 526 -29.87 6.22 38.06
N GLY A 527 -29.90 4.98 38.55
CA GLY A 527 -31.12 4.16 38.60
C GLY A 527 -30.93 2.76 38.03
N THR A 528 -31.92 2.26 37.28
CA THR A 528 -31.84 0.95 36.61
C THR A 528 -31.16 1.11 35.26
N ILE A 529 -30.08 0.36 35.01
CA ILE A 529 -29.44 0.30 33.68
C ILE A 529 -30.37 -0.50 32.75
N ARG A 530 -30.68 0.06 31.58
CA ARG A 530 -31.49 -0.65 30.59
C ARG A 530 -30.62 -1.70 29.88
N SER A 531 -31.22 -2.82 29.51
CA SER A 531 -30.53 -3.86 28.73
C SER A 531 -29.91 -3.30 27.44
N ASP A 532 -30.62 -2.37 26.79
CA ASP A 532 -30.15 -1.67 25.60
C ASP A 532 -28.82 -0.91 25.83
N ASP A 533 -28.63 -0.30 27.01
CA ASP A 533 -27.41 0.43 27.35
C ASP A 533 -26.22 -0.51 27.59
N VAL A 534 -26.49 -1.69 28.16
CA VAL A 534 -25.50 -2.76 28.36
C VAL A 534 -25.06 -3.31 27.01
N GLU A 535 -26.00 -3.65 26.13
CA GLU A 535 -25.72 -4.19 24.80
C GLU A 535 -24.92 -3.20 23.95
N ARG A 536 -25.26 -1.90 23.99
CA ARG A 536 -24.51 -0.84 23.30
C ARG A 536 -23.04 -0.81 23.74
N MET A 537 -22.79 -0.78 25.05
CA MET A 537 -21.43 -0.71 25.60
C MET A 537 -20.59 -1.94 25.24
N LEU A 538 -21.18 -3.14 25.26
CA LEU A 538 -20.48 -4.36 24.86
C LEU A 538 -20.23 -4.43 23.35
N SER A 539 -21.18 -3.94 22.54
CA SER A 539 -21.00 -3.84 21.09
C SER A 539 -19.88 -2.87 20.73
N GLU A 540 -19.78 -1.74 21.44
CA GLU A 540 -18.67 -0.79 21.33
C GLU A 540 -17.34 -1.46 21.64
N ALA A 541 -17.25 -2.18 22.77
CA ALA A 541 -16.05 -2.89 23.16
C ALA A 541 -15.64 -3.96 22.12
N GLU A 542 -16.62 -4.67 21.56
CA GLU A 542 -16.37 -5.69 20.54
C GLU A 542 -15.79 -5.08 19.26
N VAL A 543 -16.37 -3.98 18.74
CA VAL A 543 -15.85 -3.28 17.56
C VAL A 543 -14.45 -2.75 17.83
N TRP A 544 -14.25 -2.10 18.98
CA TRP A 544 -12.95 -1.54 19.37
C TRP A 544 -11.87 -2.63 19.48
N SER A 545 -12.17 -3.76 20.11
CA SER A 545 -11.22 -4.88 20.25
C SER A 545 -10.82 -5.56 18.93
N LYS A 546 -11.51 -5.29 17.81
CA LYS A 546 -11.16 -5.83 16.48
C LYS A 546 -10.10 -4.97 15.77
N ILE A 547 -9.91 -3.74 16.22
CA ILE A 547 -9.05 -2.73 15.58
C ILE A 547 -7.93 -2.24 16.48
N ASP A 548 -7.86 -2.69 17.74
CA ASP A 548 -6.92 -2.18 18.75
C ASP A 548 -5.50 -2.78 18.67
N ASP A 549 -5.22 -3.55 17.64
CA ASP A 549 -3.91 -4.07 17.24
C ASP A 549 -3.10 -3.01 16.47
N HIS A 550 -3.02 -1.79 17.00
CA HIS A 550 -2.27 -0.69 16.41
C HIS A 550 -1.76 0.30 17.46
N ASP A 551 -0.53 0.79 17.31
CA ASP A 551 0.15 1.62 18.32
C ASP A 551 -0.52 2.97 18.60
N HIS A 552 -1.36 3.44 17.68
CA HIS A 552 -2.12 4.70 17.79
C HIS A 552 -3.63 4.49 18.05
N ILE A 553 -4.03 3.30 18.48
CA ILE A 553 -5.37 3.02 19.01
C ILE A 553 -5.22 2.58 20.46
N VAL A 554 -6.04 3.12 21.35
CA VAL A 554 -6.03 2.72 22.76
C VAL A 554 -6.50 1.27 22.87
N ARG A 555 -5.70 0.41 23.51
CA ARG A 555 -5.98 -1.02 23.61
C ARG A 555 -7.11 -1.35 24.58
N VAL A 556 -8.00 -2.25 24.17
CA VAL A 556 -8.97 -2.92 25.03
C VAL A 556 -8.31 -4.13 25.67
N LEU A 557 -8.30 -4.18 27.00
CA LEU A 557 -7.70 -5.26 27.77
C LEU A 557 -8.69 -6.39 28.01
N ASP A 558 -9.92 -6.05 28.39
CA ASP A 558 -11.00 -6.99 28.68
C ASP A 558 -12.34 -6.23 28.78
N TYR A 559 -13.47 -6.91 28.71
CA TYR A 559 -14.80 -6.31 28.91
C TYR A 559 -15.83 -7.37 29.31
N ALA A 560 -16.79 -6.99 30.16
CA ALA A 560 -17.86 -7.91 30.58
C ALA A 560 -19.14 -7.17 30.98
N ALA A 561 -20.25 -7.91 31.03
CA ALA A 561 -21.57 -7.40 31.41
C ALA A 561 -21.79 -7.34 32.94
N GLU A 562 -21.04 -8.14 33.70
CA GLU A 562 -21.19 -8.30 35.15
C GLU A 562 -19.89 -7.92 35.88
N PRO A 563 -19.95 -7.37 37.11
CA PRO A 563 -21.15 -7.14 37.95
C PRO A 563 -22.01 -5.92 37.54
N LEU A 564 -21.42 -5.00 36.78
CA LEU A 564 -22.03 -3.96 35.95
C LEU A 564 -21.29 -4.01 34.61
N PRO A 565 -21.80 -3.50 33.48
CA PRO A 565 -21.01 -3.52 32.25
C PRO A 565 -19.78 -2.64 32.40
N TRP A 566 -18.63 -3.13 31.95
CA TRP A 566 -17.36 -2.41 32.01
C TRP A 566 -16.47 -2.74 30.81
N ILE A 567 -15.61 -1.79 30.44
CA ILE A 567 -14.55 -1.95 29.44
C ILE A 567 -13.24 -1.56 30.10
N ALA A 568 -12.31 -2.50 30.25
CA ALA A 568 -10.97 -2.23 30.71
C ALA A 568 -10.06 -1.91 29.51
N MET A 569 -9.26 -0.87 29.65
CA MET A 569 -8.37 -0.37 28.60
C MET A 569 -7.02 -0.01 29.21
N GLU A 570 -6.00 0.12 28.36
CA GLU A 570 -4.71 0.65 28.81
C GLU A 570 -4.87 2.05 29.42
N TYR A 571 -4.08 2.35 30.46
CA TYR A 571 -4.10 3.66 31.08
C TYR A 571 -3.23 4.64 30.29
N MET A 572 -3.81 5.80 29.99
CA MET A 572 -3.16 6.90 29.25
C MET A 572 -2.83 8.03 30.24
N ASP A 573 -1.55 8.24 30.53
CA ASP A 573 -1.05 9.14 31.58
C ASP A 573 -0.66 10.54 31.10
N GLY A 574 -0.65 10.79 29.79
CA GLY A 574 -0.33 12.07 29.18
C GLY A 574 -1.51 13.04 29.01
N GLY A 575 -2.72 12.70 29.48
CA GLY A 575 -3.91 13.54 29.28
C GLY A 575 -4.46 13.48 27.86
N THR A 576 -5.26 14.48 27.46
CA THR A 576 -6.02 14.50 26.20
C THR A 576 -5.48 15.53 25.19
N LEU A 577 -5.87 15.42 23.91
CA LEU A 577 -5.59 16.46 22.91
C LEU A 577 -6.28 17.77 23.26
N ALA A 578 -7.49 17.74 23.84
CA ALA A 578 -8.22 18.93 24.29
C ALA A 578 -7.40 19.79 25.27
N GLU A 579 -6.62 19.15 26.15
CA GLU A 579 -5.77 19.83 27.13
C GLU A 579 -4.48 20.41 26.52
N ARG A 580 -4.10 19.92 25.33
CA ARG A 580 -2.83 20.25 24.65
C ARG A 580 -3.03 21.14 23.41
N ALA A 581 -4.26 21.31 22.93
CA ALA A 581 -4.60 22.10 21.74
C ALA A 581 -3.99 23.51 21.80
N GLY A 582 -3.31 23.92 20.73
CA GLY A 582 -2.63 25.22 20.64
C GLY A 582 -1.40 25.41 21.54
N THR A 583 -0.98 24.38 22.29
CA THR A 583 0.21 24.44 23.17
C THR A 583 1.44 23.75 22.57
N LEU A 584 1.24 22.83 21.63
CA LEU A 584 2.31 22.08 20.96
C LEU A 584 2.95 22.96 19.87
N ASP A 585 4.26 22.80 19.66
CA ASP A 585 4.90 23.42 18.51
C ASP A 585 4.45 22.73 17.20
N LEU A 586 4.66 23.41 16.07
CA LEU A 586 4.17 22.95 14.78
C LEU A 586 4.70 21.54 14.41
N PRO A 587 6.01 21.22 14.57
CA PRO A 587 6.50 19.87 14.35
C PRO A 587 5.80 18.81 15.22
N GLN A 588 5.64 19.07 16.52
CA GLN A 588 5.00 18.13 17.43
C GLN A 588 3.51 17.94 17.11
N ALA A 589 2.79 19.02 16.78
CA ALA A 589 1.39 18.98 16.38
C ALA A 589 1.20 18.19 15.08
N LEU A 590 2.03 18.43 14.07
CA LEU A 590 1.98 17.70 12.80
C LEU A 590 2.31 16.21 12.99
N TRP A 591 3.31 15.89 13.82
CA TRP A 591 3.62 14.51 14.16
C TRP A 591 2.45 13.81 14.86
N ALA A 592 1.82 14.48 15.83
CA ALA A 592 0.64 13.94 16.49
C ALA A 592 -0.52 13.69 15.51
N ALA A 593 -0.76 14.63 14.58
CA ALA A 593 -1.75 14.46 13.51
C ALA A 593 -1.42 13.27 12.59
N LEU A 594 -0.15 13.05 12.26
CA LEU A 594 0.30 11.88 11.50
C LEU A 594 0.08 10.56 12.24
N CYS A 595 0.32 10.53 13.56
CA CYS A 595 0.03 9.37 14.39
C CYS A 595 -1.48 9.07 14.45
N ILE A 596 -2.31 10.10 14.64
CA ILE A 596 -3.77 9.98 14.67
C ILE A 596 -4.30 9.45 13.33
N THR A 597 -3.84 10.01 12.21
CA THR A 597 -4.24 9.53 10.87
C THR A 597 -3.85 8.07 10.62
N ARG A 598 -2.71 7.59 11.13
CA ARG A 598 -2.34 6.17 11.06
C ARG A 598 -3.30 5.29 11.84
N GLY A 599 -3.64 5.67 13.08
CA GLY A 599 -4.63 4.96 13.89
C GLY A 599 -5.99 4.90 13.22
N VAL A 600 -6.48 6.04 12.69
CA VAL A 600 -7.78 6.08 12.02
C VAL A 600 -7.79 5.28 10.72
N ARG A 601 -6.72 5.37 9.92
CA ARG A 601 -6.59 4.57 8.69
C ARG A 601 -6.61 3.07 8.97
N HIS A 602 -5.97 2.62 10.05
CA HIS A 602 -5.98 1.21 10.44
C HIS A 602 -7.41 0.69 10.66
N ALA A 603 -8.25 1.47 11.35
CA ALA A 603 -9.66 1.13 11.53
C ALA A 603 -10.43 1.16 10.20
N HIS A 604 -10.20 2.15 9.34
CA HIS A 604 -10.81 2.25 8.01
C HIS A 604 -10.51 1.02 7.14
N ARG A 605 -9.27 0.50 7.14
CA ARG A 605 -8.88 -0.72 6.41
C ARG A 605 -9.61 -1.98 6.90
N LYS A 606 -10.13 -1.94 8.13
CA LYS A 606 -10.97 -3.00 8.71
C LYS A 606 -12.48 -2.72 8.57
N GLY A 607 -12.85 -1.68 7.81
CA GLY A 607 -14.23 -1.29 7.54
C GLY A 607 -14.92 -0.60 8.72
N VAL A 608 -14.15 0.03 9.62
CA VAL A 608 -14.68 0.71 10.81
C VAL A 608 -14.35 2.20 10.73
N ALA A 609 -15.37 3.04 10.55
CA ALA A 609 -15.29 4.50 10.74
C ALA A 609 -15.52 4.86 12.22
N HIS A 610 -15.01 5.99 12.69
CA HIS A 610 -15.13 6.41 14.08
C HIS A 610 -16.41 7.21 14.35
N LEU A 611 -16.72 8.20 13.50
CA LEU A 611 -17.91 9.05 13.47
C LEU A 611 -18.13 9.99 14.68
N ASP A 612 -17.17 10.05 15.61
CA ASP A 612 -17.18 10.93 16.79
C ASP A 612 -15.74 11.34 17.17
N LEU A 613 -14.93 11.66 16.17
CA LEU A 613 -13.58 12.17 16.41
C LEU A 613 -13.66 13.58 16.98
N LYS A 614 -13.07 13.74 18.16
CA LYS A 614 -12.96 15.01 18.90
C LYS A 614 -11.70 14.99 19.78
N PRO A 615 -11.18 16.16 20.20
CA PRO A 615 -9.97 16.26 21.00
C PRO A 615 -9.98 15.44 22.29
N GLU A 616 -11.13 15.21 22.92
CA GLU A 616 -11.26 14.41 24.13
C GLU A 616 -11.06 12.91 23.88
N ASN A 617 -11.27 12.45 22.64
CA ASN A 617 -11.12 11.05 22.23
C ASN A 617 -9.70 10.71 21.75
N VAL A 618 -8.77 11.68 21.80
CA VAL A 618 -7.35 11.47 21.51
C VAL A 618 -6.57 11.60 22.81
N LEU A 619 -6.00 10.49 23.28
CA LEU A 619 -5.30 10.38 24.56
C LEU A 619 -3.80 10.24 24.35
N PHE A 620 -2.99 10.81 25.24
CA PHE A 620 -1.53 10.73 25.17
C PHE A 620 -0.98 9.72 26.17
N ARG A 621 0.02 8.95 25.73
CA ARG A 621 0.85 8.08 26.58
C ARG A 621 2.22 8.71 26.73
N GLU A 622 2.67 8.92 27.96
CA GLU A 622 4.01 9.45 28.21
C GLU A 622 5.10 8.54 27.60
N SER A 623 6.14 9.17 27.06
CA SER A 623 7.29 8.48 26.45
C SER A 623 8.59 8.94 27.10
N ASP A 624 9.49 7.99 27.40
CA ASP A 624 10.80 8.27 27.97
C ASP A 624 11.81 8.79 26.91
N ASP A 625 11.61 8.44 25.64
CA ASP A 625 12.57 8.62 24.55
C ASP A 625 12.04 9.54 23.42
N GLY A 626 11.05 10.38 23.69
CA GLY A 626 10.53 11.33 22.69
C GLY A 626 9.25 12.05 23.12
N TRP A 627 8.51 12.57 22.15
CA TRP A 627 7.18 13.13 22.38
C TRP A 627 6.19 12.06 22.83
N ASP A 628 5.26 12.47 23.69
CA ASP A 628 4.16 11.63 24.14
C ASP A 628 3.31 11.14 22.96
N VAL A 629 2.91 9.88 23.01
CA VAL A 629 2.31 9.17 21.88
C VAL A 629 0.79 9.36 21.90
N PRO A 630 0.17 9.96 20.87
CA PRO A 630 -1.28 10.04 20.78
C PRO A 630 -1.87 8.69 20.34
N LYS A 631 -2.98 8.33 20.97
CA LYS A 631 -3.80 7.18 20.61
C LYS A 631 -5.29 7.55 20.60
N VAL A 632 -6.01 7.05 19.61
CA VAL A 632 -7.45 7.29 19.44
C VAL A 632 -8.24 6.27 20.27
N ALA A 633 -9.22 6.76 21.03
CA ALA A 633 -10.10 5.99 21.89
C ALA A 633 -11.57 6.19 21.49
N ASP A 634 -12.47 5.43 22.10
CA ASP A 634 -13.94 5.62 22.02
C ASP A 634 -14.57 5.29 20.65
N TRP A 635 -14.22 4.12 20.10
CA TRP A 635 -14.64 3.62 18.78
C TRP A 635 -16.11 3.14 18.68
N GLY A 636 -17.00 3.63 19.54
CA GLY A 636 -18.27 2.99 19.89
C GLY A 636 -19.54 3.42 19.15
N LEU A 637 -19.47 4.34 18.18
CA LEU A 637 -20.67 5.02 17.66
C LEU A 637 -21.06 4.69 16.23
N SER A 638 -20.31 3.81 15.58
CA SER A 638 -20.17 3.72 14.12
C SER A 638 -21.36 3.15 13.32
N ARG A 639 -22.52 2.88 13.93
CA ARG A 639 -23.71 2.45 13.15
C ARG A 639 -25.05 2.65 13.85
N TYR A 640 -25.11 2.39 15.15
CA TYR A 640 -26.40 2.26 15.85
C TYR A 640 -27.02 3.59 16.27
N LEU A 641 -26.21 4.64 16.51
CA LEU A 641 -26.73 6.00 16.79
C LEU A 641 -27.43 6.60 15.58
N LEU A 642 -26.87 6.39 14.38
CA LEU A 642 -27.40 6.95 13.13
C LEU A 642 -28.70 6.25 12.70
N ASP A 643 -28.80 4.93 12.90
CA ASP A 643 -30.02 4.18 12.53
C ASP A 643 -31.21 4.39 13.49
N HIS A 644 -31.00 4.96 14.70
CA HIS A 644 -32.04 4.96 15.75
C HIS A 644 -32.24 6.26 16.55
N SER A 645 -31.47 7.33 16.36
CA SER A 645 -31.71 8.61 17.05
C SER A 645 -32.18 9.73 16.12
N ASN A 646 -33.50 9.99 16.11
CA ASN A 646 -34.08 11.23 15.58
C ASN A 646 -33.79 12.47 16.48
N SER A 647 -32.75 12.41 17.33
CA SER A 647 -32.43 13.45 18.30
C SER A 647 -30.95 13.82 18.25
N VAL A 648 -30.67 15.12 18.23
CA VAL A 648 -29.32 15.73 18.38
C VAL A 648 -28.74 15.50 19.80
N GLU A 649 -29.36 14.62 20.61
CA GLU A 649 -28.92 14.30 21.97
C GLU A 649 -27.71 13.35 21.91
N GLY A 650 -26.50 13.92 21.85
CA GLY A 650 -25.24 13.18 21.92
C GLY A 650 -24.15 13.68 20.97
N LEU A 651 -24.52 14.44 19.94
CA LEU A 651 -23.55 15.07 19.04
C LEU A 651 -22.87 16.27 19.72
N THR A 652 -21.58 16.44 19.47
CA THR A 652 -20.83 17.66 19.76
C THR A 652 -20.78 18.50 18.47
N PRO A 653 -21.65 19.53 18.29
CA PRO A 653 -21.85 20.18 16.99
C PRO A 653 -20.60 20.85 16.41
N GLN A 654 -19.60 21.16 17.26
CA GLN A 654 -18.34 21.76 16.86
C GLN A 654 -17.49 20.83 15.97
N TYR A 655 -17.61 19.51 16.17
CA TYR A 655 -16.82 18.51 15.44
C TYR A 655 -17.65 17.70 14.45
N ALA A 656 -18.98 17.82 14.49
CA ALA A 656 -19.85 17.08 13.60
C ALA A 656 -19.71 17.56 12.15
N ALA A 657 -19.66 16.61 11.21
CA ALA A 657 -19.63 16.90 9.78
C ALA A 657 -21.03 17.33 9.27
N PRO A 658 -21.12 18.09 8.17
CA PRO A 658 -22.38 18.50 7.55
C PRO A 658 -23.39 17.37 7.37
N GLU A 659 -22.94 16.20 6.89
CA GLU A 659 -23.78 15.02 6.66
C GLU A 659 -24.34 14.41 7.95
N GLN A 660 -23.77 14.69 9.12
CA GLN A 660 -24.32 14.21 10.40
C GLN A 660 -25.58 15.00 10.82
N PHE A 661 -25.90 16.09 10.13
CA PHE A 661 -27.13 16.86 10.30
C PHE A 661 -28.18 16.57 9.22
N ASP A 662 -27.85 15.71 8.25
CA ASP A 662 -28.70 15.34 7.13
C ASP A 662 -28.99 13.83 7.14
N GLU A 663 -30.27 13.44 7.03
CA GLU A 663 -30.69 12.03 7.04
C GLU A 663 -30.50 11.35 5.68
N GLU A 664 -30.33 12.11 4.58
CA GLU A 664 -30.21 11.55 3.23
C GLU A 664 -28.77 11.14 2.88
N THR A 665 -27.77 11.76 3.52
CA THR A 665 -26.36 11.54 3.22
C THR A 665 -25.73 10.51 4.16
N PRO A 666 -25.09 9.44 3.65
CA PRO A 666 -24.47 8.44 4.51
C PRO A 666 -23.25 9.00 5.25
N THR A 667 -22.99 8.44 6.42
CA THR A 667 -21.80 8.70 7.23
C THR A 667 -20.88 7.48 7.20
N ASP A 668 -19.59 7.72 7.00
CA ASP A 668 -18.57 6.69 6.77
C ASP A 668 -17.15 7.26 6.99
N ASP A 669 -16.14 6.65 6.38
CA ASP A 669 -14.73 7.05 6.48
C ASP A 669 -14.45 8.48 6.00
N ILE A 670 -15.22 9.03 5.06
CA ILE A 670 -15.05 10.44 4.63
C ILE A 670 -15.64 11.42 5.66
N THR A 671 -16.60 10.98 6.47
CA THR A 671 -17.07 11.76 7.62
C THR A 671 -15.92 11.97 8.62
N ASP A 672 -15.13 10.93 8.90
CA ASP A 672 -13.96 11.04 9.76
C ASP A 672 -12.91 12.03 9.23
N ILE A 673 -12.76 12.15 7.91
CA ILE A 673 -11.83 13.12 7.30
C ILE A 673 -12.20 14.56 7.68
N TYR A 674 -13.50 14.90 7.67
CA TYR A 674 -13.95 16.21 8.13
C TYR A 674 -13.69 16.39 9.63
N GLN A 675 -14.04 15.40 10.45
CA GLN A 675 -13.84 15.48 11.90
C GLN A 675 -12.35 15.62 12.26
N LEU A 676 -11.46 14.91 11.57
CA LEU A 676 -10.01 15.08 11.71
C LEU A 676 -9.56 16.47 11.26
N GLY A 677 -10.15 17.02 10.20
CA GLY A 677 -9.95 18.42 9.81
C GLY A 677 -10.22 19.37 10.97
N VAL A 678 -11.32 19.18 11.70
CA VAL A 678 -11.68 19.99 12.87
C VAL A 678 -10.69 19.77 14.03
N VAL A 679 -10.40 18.50 14.35
CA VAL A 679 -9.46 18.14 15.43
C VAL A 679 -8.07 18.73 15.19
N PHE A 680 -7.57 18.67 13.95
CA PHE A 680 -6.25 19.20 13.60
C PHE A 680 -6.24 20.73 13.50
N TYR A 681 -7.36 21.33 13.09
CA TYR A 681 -7.55 22.77 13.16
C TYR A 681 -7.39 23.26 14.61
N GLU A 682 -8.07 22.63 15.56
CA GLU A 682 -7.97 22.98 16.97
C GLU A 682 -6.61 22.64 17.57
N LEU A 683 -6.03 21.50 17.21
CA LEU A 683 -4.67 21.13 17.62
C LEU A 683 -3.65 22.24 17.29
N LEU A 684 -3.75 22.83 16.10
CA LEU A 684 -2.81 23.82 15.60
C LEU A 684 -3.14 25.25 16.01
N THR A 685 -4.42 25.59 16.18
CA THR A 685 -4.86 26.98 16.45
C THR A 685 -5.30 27.22 17.90
N GLY A 686 -5.55 26.16 18.66
CA GLY A 686 -6.07 26.21 20.03
C GLY A 686 -7.58 26.42 20.15
N GLN A 687 -8.32 26.48 19.03
CA GLN A 687 -9.78 26.61 19.02
C GLN A 687 -10.39 25.93 17.78
N PRO A 688 -11.65 25.44 17.84
CA PRO A 688 -12.32 24.88 16.68
C PRO A 688 -12.63 25.96 15.62
N PRO A 689 -12.91 25.60 14.35
CA PRO A 689 -13.24 26.54 13.28
C PRO A 689 -14.51 27.35 13.55
N PHE A 690 -15.45 26.81 14.33
CA PHE A 690 -16.71 27.46 14.66
C PHE A 690 -16.99 27.36 16.17
N GLU A 691 -17.28 28.50 16.79
CA GLU A 691 -17.67 28.62 18.19
C GLU A 691 -19.04 29.26 18.33
N GLY A 692 -19.79 28.91 19.37
CA GLY A 692 -21.08 29.51 19.66
C GLY A 692 -22.06 28.55 20.30
N ARG A 693 -23.34 28.91 20.29
CA ARG A 693 -24.39 27.98 20.73
C ARG A 693 -24.54 26.84 19.73
N PRO A 694 -24.98 25.64 20.15
CA PRO A 694 -25.17 24.48 19.27
C PRO A 694 -25.86 24.78 17.94
N ALA A 695 -26.95 25.56 17.96
CA ALA A 695 -27.69 25.91 16.75
C ALA A 695 -26.94 26.90 15.82
N GLU A 696 -26.13 27.79 16.39
CA GLU A 696 -25.31 28.74 15.63
C GLU A 696 -24.15 28.01 14.95
N VAL A 697 -23.48 27.12 15.69
CA VAL A 697 -22.40 26.28 15.16
C VAL A 697 -22.92 25.37 14.05
N MET A 698 -24.05 24.70 14.26
CA MET A 698 -24.67 23.86 13.22
C MET A 698 -24.98 24.65 11.94
N GLN A 699 -25.48 25.89 12.08
CA GLN A 699 -25.70 26.75 10.92
C GLN A 699 -24.36 27.10 10.23
N SER A 700 -23.32 27.43 10.99
CA SER A 700 -22.00 27.72 10.43
C SER A 700 -21.38 26.52 9.71
N VAL A 701 -21.49 25.31 10.26
CA VAL A 701 -20.99 24.09 9.61
C VAL A 701 -21.65 23.86 8.23
N LEU A 702 -22.92 24.23 8.08
CA LEU A 702 -23.69 24.03 6.85
C LEU A 702 -23.51 25.16 5.82
N GLU A 703 -23.24 26.39 6.26
CA GLU A 703 -23.37 27.59 5.41
C GLU A 703 -22.12 28.47 5.35
N ALA A 704 -21.18 28.34 6.29
CA ALA A 704 -20.04 29.25 6.40
C ALA A 704 -18.72 28.58 6.02
N GLU A 705 -17.80 29.37 5.46
CA GLU A 705 -16.42 28.95 5.25
C GLU A 705 -15.61 29.15 6.55
N PRO A 706 -14.81 28.14 6.99
CA PRO A 706 -13.90 28.31 8.12
C PRO A 706 -12.88 29.43 7.87
N THR A 707 -12.47 30.11 8.93
CA THR A 707 -11.33 31.04 8.83
C THR A 707 -10.06 30.25 8.53
N PRO A 708 -9.15 30.71 7.66
CA PRO A 708 -7.89 30.00 7.45
C PRO A 708 -7.06 29.89 8.75
N PRO A 709 -6.54 28.70 9.11
CA PRO A 709 -5.70 28.52 10.30
C PRO A 709 -4.56 29.52 10.45
N SER A 710 -3.90 29.89 9.35
CA SER A 710 -2.79 30.87 9.31
C SER A 710 -3.19 32.30 9.67
N GLU A 711 -4.49 32.62 9.63
CA GLU A 711 -5.01 33.92 10.10
C GLU A 711 -5.24 33.95 11.62
N ILE A 712 -5.28 32.78 12.27
CA ILE A 712 -5.54 32.62 13.70
C ILE A 712 -4.25 32.42 14.50
N ALA A 713 -3.36 31.57 13.98
CA ALA A 713 -2.10 31.22 14.62
C ALA A 713 -0.92 31.41 13.65
N ASP A 714 0.30 31.49 14.18
CA ASP A 714 1.53 31.65 13.39
C ASP A 714 1.88 30.33 12.68
N LEU A 715 1.19 30.07 11.57
CA LEU A 715 1.24 28.84 10.79
C LEU A 715 1.60 29.11 9.32
N PRO A 716 2.31 28.21 8.62
CA PRO A 716 2.52 28.29 7.19
C PRO A 716 1.20 28.30 6.42
N GLN A 717 1.12 29.07 5.34
CA GLN A 717 -0.08 29.17 4.50
C GLN A 717 -0.50 27.83 3.87
N ASP A 718 0.45 26.90 3.69
CA ASP A 718 0.17 25.57 3.16
C ASP A 718 -0.69 24.71 4.13
N VAL A 719 -0.72 25.04 5.42
CA VAL A 719 -1.64 24.42 6.40
C VAL A 719 -3.09 24.68 6.01
N ASP A 720 -3.39 25.89 5.53
CA ASP A 720 -4.76 26.27 5.14
C ASP A 720 -5.28 25.37 4.03
N GLN A 721 -4.46 25.10 3.01
CA GLN A 721 -4.86 24.24 1.89
C GLN A 721 -5.17 22.82 2.36
N VAL A 722 -4.39 22.28 3.29
CA VAL A 722 -4.56 20.91 3.78
C VAL A 722 -5.84 20.80 4.61
N LEU A 723 -6.03 21.69 5.59
CA LEU A 723 -7.15 21.61 6.52
C LEU A 723 -8.46 22.09 5.92
N LEU A 724 -8.47 23.18 5.14
CA LEU A 724 -9.72 23.68 4.52
C LEU A 724 -10.27 22.69 3.49
N ARG A 725 -9.40 21.90 2.83
CA ARG A 725 -9.86 20.80 1.97
C ARG A 725 -10.54 19.69 2.77
N ALA A 726 -9.99 19.30 3.93
CA ALA A 726 -10.65 18.32 4.80
C ALA A 726 -12.00 18.85 5.33
N LEU A 727 -12.09 20.16 5.58
CA LEU A 727 -13.26 20.87 6.09
C LEU A 727 -14.27 21.31 5.01
N ALA A 728 -14.12 20.87 3.76
CA ALA A 728 -15.06 21.26 2.70
C ALA A 728 -16.49 20.78 3.02
N THR A 729 -17.47 21.67 2.87
CA THR A 729 -18.89 21.33 3.12
C THR A 729 -19.36 20.26 2.14
N ASP A 730 -19.01 20.40 0.85
CA ASP A 730 -19.25 19.36 -0.16
C ASP A 730 -18.27 18.21 0.04
N ARG A 731 -18.82 17.03 0.29
CA ARG A 731 -18.06 15.82 0.57
C ARG A 731 -17.17 15.40 -0.61
N SER A 732 -17.55 15.69 -1.85
CA SER A 732 -16.77 15.37 -3.05
C SER A 732 -15.53 16.24 -3.24
N GLU A 733 -15.45 17.37 -2.51
CA GLU A 733 -14.29 18.26 -2.52
C GLU A 733 -13.25 17.90 -1.44
N ARG A 734 -13.62 17.03 -0.50
CA ARG A 734 -12.72 16.51 0.55
C ARG A 734 -11.67 15.57 -0.04
N TYR A 735 -10.83 15.02 0.82
CA TYR A 735 -9.96 13.91 0.44
C TYR A 735 -10.81 12.63 0.28
N ASP A 736 -10.59 11.88 -0.80
CA ASP A 736 -11.30 10.62 -1.04
C ASP A 736 -10.87 9.48 -0.09
N ASP A 737 -9.75 9.67 0.60
CA ASP A 737 -9.14 8.72 1.51
C ASP A 737 -8.29 9.47 2.53
N ILE A 738 -8.26 9.00 3.78
CA ILE A 738 -7.45 9.57 4.86
C ILE A 738 -5.95 9.61 4.52
N VAL A 739 -5.47 8.72 3.62
CA VAL A 739 -4.11 8.74 3.09
C VAL A 739 -3.74 10.09 2.49
N TYR A 740 -4.64 10.71 1.73
CA TYR A 740 -4.32 11.98 1.08
C TYR A 740 -4.27 13.15 2.08
N LEU A 741 -5.09 13.11 3.13
CA LEU A 741 -4.99 14.04 4.27
C LEU A 741 -3.64 13.86 4.97
N ARG A 742 -3.26 12.62 5.29
CA ARG A 742 -1.96 12.28 5.87
C ARG A 742 -0.81 12.77 5.01
N ASP A 743 -0.86 12.58 3.70
CA ASP A 743 0.21 12.99 2.79
C ASP A 743 0.32 14.52 2.70
N GLY A 744 -0.80 15.24 2.80
CA GLY A 744 -0.82 16.69 3.00
C GLY A 744 -0.07 17.10 4.28
N LEU A 745 -0.43 16.51 5.43
CA LEU A 745 0.22 16.77 6.72
C LEU A 745 1.70 16.36 6.74
N LYS A 746 2.05 15.27 6.05
CA LYS A 746 3.41 14.75 5.98
C LYS A 746 4.34 15.69 5.23
N ARG A 747 3.87 16.30 4.13
CA ARG A 747 4.63 17.35 3.42
C ARG A 747 4.95 18.52 4.35
N LEU A 748 3.94 19.03 5.06
CA LEU A 748 4.12 20.12 6.03
C LEU A 748 5.11 19.76 7.14
N TYR A 749 5.12 18.51 7.59
CA TYR A 749 6.04 18.03 8.63
C TYR A 749 7.49 17.94 8.12
N HIS A 750 7.69 17.47 6.90
CA HIS A 750 9.03 17.40 6.29
C HIS A 750 9.63 18.79 6.05
N ASP A 751 8.82 19.78 5.67
CA ASP A 751 9.29 21.16 5.44
C ASP A 751 9.86 21.84 6.70
N GLN A 752 9.66 21.25 7.89
CA GLN A 752 10.21 21.75 9.15
C GLN A 752 11.68 21.34 9.38
N TRP A 753 12.24 20.42 8.60
CA TRP A 753 13.55 19.78 8.89
C TRP A 753 14.56 19.82 7.73
#